data_AF-A0A2N5K2V7-F1
#
_entry.id   AF-A0A2N5K2V7-F1
#
_cell.length_a   1.000
_cell.length_b   1.000
_cell.length_c   1.000
_cell.angle_alpha   90.00
_cell.angle_beta   90.00
_cell.angle_gamma   90.00
#
_symmetry.space_group_name_H-M   'P 1'
#
loop_
_entity.id
_entity.type
_entity.pdbx_description
1 polymer ?
#
loop_
_entity_poly.entity_id
_entity_poly.type
_entity_poly.pdbx_seq_one_letter_code
_entity_poly.pdbx_strand_id
1 'polypeptide(L)'
;MFVRAAIPITLALLGLALFASGPVGRLLVAAGIVLFGPGYIVWSLVDVELRLPRLAAPALWLSLSLCIVPLLFLWSSTLGLHLTPAVLRGQALGVVLLAGWCWQRSGSRRVPLWLLGSWLGLLLLVAFTRAVEIRGVVLPLWVDSLHHTLLARIVAETGRIPTSLEPYMPVDPLVYHWGYHTVIATLKVVAALPIALAVLWGGQALNALMAVTMYGVASFLLRSPRAGLIAGGVVGLLSLFPAYYVTWGRYTQLTGLLVLPSLMIVLVALLERPTFDWRLCGLNALLLSGLMLIHYQVLTFYVVFAVVYAGVAIVQRPQQAGQVVARVAVMGTLAALLASPWVMTMVRKVLVPVAVQPQKLAGPADYNSVDWGLLLVGNNWLLFSLAGIGAIWAMLMARWRIVAVAAWVAALGVLANPTILGLPPSWFVTNQTVIIALFLPVGILAAFCIDQALIWLRPLVARSVRPAAKLVGGAAAAAIALFGTWQLSGIPLPPAWNLNRFQIPVVNARTVLATPADMPALEWAATHTAPDARFLVNSADWLNGSPRGTDAGWWLLPLAQRWVTTPPAMYIYGGPAYKQAVEALNQRIRALRPTDQAALEQLVREQQITHVFLGKQGGPIKPELLFGNPLFIPVYDADGVTIFAVRPNP
;
A
#
# COMPACT_ATOMS: atom_id res chain seq x y z
N MET A 1 -4.30 -42.63 -2.42
CA MET A 1 -4.57 -41.98 -1.12
C MET A 1 -3.31 -41.32 -0.51
N PHE A 2 -2.16 -42.01 -0.50
CA PHE A 2 -0.89 -41.52 0.06
C PHE A 2 -0.37 -40.16 -0.47
N VAL A 3 -0.53 -39.86 -1.77
CA VAL A 3 -0.04 -38.60 -2.36
C VAL A 3 -0.81 -37.36 -1.86
N ARG A 4 -2.08 -37.49 -1.44
CA ARG A 4 -2.87 -36.35 -0.93
C ARG A 4 -2.52 -36.00 0.53
N ALA A 5 -2.02 -36.95 1.31
CA ALA A 5 -1.59 -36.71 2.69
C ALA A 5 -0.14 -36.19 2.77
N ALA A 6 0.73 -36.57 1.84
CA ALA A 6 2.13 -36.15 1.83
C ALA A 6 2.31 -34.62 1.60
N ILE A 7 1.55 -34.03 0.68
CA ILE A 7 1.65 -32.60 0.34
C ILE A 7 1.41 -31.66 1.55
N PRO A 8 0.31 -31.78 2.32
CA PRO A 8 0.09 -30.91 3.47
C PRO A 8 1.13 -31.09 4.57
N ILE A 9 1.64 -32.32 4.77
CA ILE A 9 2.73 -32.57 5.73
C ILE A 9 4.02 -31.88 5.29
N THR A 10 4.41 -32.01 4.01
CA THR A 10 5.59 -31.32 3.47
C THR A 10 5.46 -29.80 3.55
N LEU A 11 4.29 -29.24 3.24
CA LEU A 11 4.05 -27.80 3.36
C LEU A 11 4.08 -27.33 4.82
N ALA A 12 3.57 -28.13 5.76
CA ALA A 12 3.64 -27.83 7.18
C ALA A 12 5.10 -27.84 7.69
N LEU A 13 5.89 -28.86 7.32
CA LEU A 13 7.30 -28.95 7.67
C LEU A 13 8.12 -27.81 7.07
N LEU A 14 7.87 -27.46 5.80
CA LEU A 14 8.51 -26.31 5.15
C LEU A 14 8.12 -25.00 5.85
N GLY A 15 6.84 -24.85 6.22
CA GLY A 15 6.36 -23.70 6.97
C GLY A 15 7.05 -23.58 8.34
N LEU A 16 7.22 -24.69 9.06
CA LEU A 16 7.94 -24.69 10.34
C LEU A 16 9.43 -24.34 10.17
N ALA A 17 10.09 -24.91 9.15
CA ALA A 17 11.49 -24.60 8.85
C ALA A 17 11.67 -23.12 8.47
N LEU A 18 10.77 -22.56 7.66
CA LEU A 18 10.77 -21.13 7.34
C LEU A 18 10.48 -20.28 8.58
N PHE A 19 9.53 -20.66 9.43
CA PHE A 19 9.25 -19.91 10.65
C PHE A 19 10.47 -19.89 11.60
N ALA A 20 11.24 -20.97 11.63
CA ALA A 20 12.46 -21.07 12.44
C ALA A 20 13.66 -20.29 11.88
N SER A 21 13.66 -19.91 10.59
CA SER A 21 14.83 -19.29 9.93
C SER A 21 15.07 -17.82 10.27
N GLY A 22 14.21 -17.21 11.09
CA GLY A 22 14.36 -15.84 11.58
C GLY A 22 13.18 -14.92 11.23
N PRO A 23 13.31 -13.60 11.44
CA PRO A 23 12.22 -12.64 11.28
C PRO A 23 11.56 -12.66 9.88
N VAL A 24 12.37 -12.74 8.82
CA VAL A 24 11.88 -12.78 7.44
C VAL A 24 11.12 -14.09 7.17
N GLY A 25 11.63 -15.22 7.64
CA GLY A 25 10.97 -16.51 7.50
C GLY A 25 9.63 -16.56 8.24
N ARG A 26 9.57 -16.03 9.48
CA ARG A 26 8.32 -15.85 10.23
C ARG A 26 7.32 -14.97 9.49
N LEU A 27 7.78 -13.89 8.86
CA LEU A 27 6.92 -13.02 8.06
C LEU A 27 6.33 -13.75 6.87
N LEU A 28 7.11 -14.54 6.13
CA LEU A 28 6.60 -15.27 4.95
C LEU A 28 5.48 -16.23 5.33
N VAL A 29 5.64 -16.95 6.44
CA VAL A 29 4.62 -17.86 6.97
C VAL A 29 3.39 -17.07 7.42
N ALA A 30 3.57 -16.02 8.22
CA ALA A 30 2.47 -15.17 8.67
C ALA A 30 1.74 -14.50 7.51
N ALA A 31 2.45 -14.06 6.48
CA ALA A 31 1.88 -13.47 5.27
C ALA A 31 1.03 -14.49 4.51
N GLY A 32 1.48 -15.75 4.38
CA GLY A 32 0.65 -16.81 3.81
C GLY A 32 -0.66 -17.00 4.58
N ILE A 33 -0.59 -17.01 5.92
CA ILE A 33 -1.76 -17.20 6.78
C ILE A 33 -2.69 -15.99 6.73
N VAL A 34 -2.18 -14.79 7.00
CA VAL A 34 -2.98 -13.56 7.16
C VAL A 34 -3.43 -12.99 5.82
N LEU A 35 -2.58 -13.02 4.79
CA LEU A 35 -2.90 -12.40 3.51
C LEU A 35 -3.63 -13.33 2.54
N PHE A 36 -3.61 -14.65 2.72
CA PHE A 36 -4.34 -15.56 1.82
C PHE A 36 -5.35 -16.47 2.53
N GLY A 37 -5.11 -16.84 3.79
CA GLY A 37 -5.90 -17.84 4.51
C GLY A 37 -7.39 -17.50 4.63
N PRO A 38 -7.78 -16.36 5.24
CA PRO A 38 -9.19 -15.99 5.39
C PRO A 38 -9.94 -15.94 4.06
N GLY A 39 -9.32 -15.34 3.04
CA GLY A 39 -9.91 -15.22 1.72
C GLY A 39 -10.00 -16.54 0.96
N TYR A 40 -9.02 -17.44 1.14
CA TYR A 40 -9.09 -18.81 0.63
C TYR A 40 -10.28 -19.56 1.24
N ILE A 41 -10.45 -19.49 2.56
CA ILE A 41 -11.56 -20.14 3.27
C ILE A 41 -12.90 -19.62 2.74
N VAL A 42 -13.11 -18.30 2.71
CA VAL A 42 -14.36 -17.70 2.21
C VAL A 42 -14.59 -18.10 0.75
N TRP A 43 -13.57 -18.03 -0.10
CA TRP A 43 -13.66 -18.44 -1.49
C TRP A 43 -14.09 -19.91 -1.64
N SER A 44 -13.48 -20.81 -0.87
CA SER A 44 -13.78 -22.24 -0.88
C SER A 44 -15.17 -22.59 -0.35
N LEU A 45 -15.69 -21.82 0.61
CA LEU A 45 -17.01 -22.04 1.21
C LEU A 45 -18.15 -21.46 0.38
N VAL A 46 -17.92 -20.32 -0.27
CA VAL A 46 -18.94 -19.63 -1.07
C VAL A 46 -19.26 -20.38 -2.36
N ASP A 47 -18.28 -21.14 -2.91
CA ASP A 47 -18.44 -22.02 -4.07
C ASP A 47 -19.15 -21.32 -5.26
N VAL A 48 -18.56 -20.21 -5.72
CA VAL A 48 -19.04 -19.45 -6.90
C VAL A 48 -18.21 -19.78 -8.13
N GLU A 49 -18.88 -20.20 -9.21
CA GLU A 49 -18.23 -20.53 -10.47
C GLU A 49 -17.90 -19.27 -11.29
N LEU A 50 -16.83 -18.56 -10.97
CA LEU A 50 -16.36 -17.39 -11.76
C LEU A 50 -15.68 -17.74 -13.10
N ARG A 51 -15.54 -19.05 -13.43
CA ARG A 51 -14.75 -19.54 -14.57
C ARG A 51 -13.39 -18.84 -14.72
N LEU A 52 -12.71 -18.65 -13.59
CA LEU A 52 -11.43 -17.95 -13.55
C LEU A 52 -10.37 -18.68 -14.40
N PRO A 53 -9.48 -17.94 -15.07
CA PRO A 53 -8.25 -18.50 -15.61
C PRO A 53 -7.45 -19.24 -14.53
N ARG A 54 -6.64 -20.21 -14.95
CA ARG A 54 -5.72 -20.92 -14.06
C ARG A 54 -4.84 -19.92 -13.33
N LEU A 55 -4.58 -20.13 -12.04
CA LEU A 55 -3.79 -19.27 -11.16
C LEU A 55 -4.35 -17.86 -10.88
N ALA A 56 -5.59 -17.53 -11.30
CA ALA A 56 -6.18 -16.22 -10.98
C ALA A 56 -6.85 -16.17 -9.60
N ALA A 57 -7.23 -17.32 -9.02
CA ALA A 57 -7.88 -17.40 -7.71
C ALA A 57 -7.07 -16.78 -6.54
N PRO A 58 -5.74 -16.91 -6.47
CA PRO A 58 -4.93 -16.23 -5.45
C PRO A 58 -5.13 -14.71 -5.37
N ALA A 59 -5.48 -14.04 -6.47
CA ALA A 59 -5.81 -12.61 -6.44
C ALA A 59 -7.04 -12.34 -5.55
N LEU A 60 -8.08 -13.18 -5.67
CA LEU A 60 -9.29 -13.07 -4.86
C LEU A 60 -9.01 -13.46 -3.41
N TRP A 61 -8.24 -14.53 -3.16
CA TRP A 61 -7.86 -14.93 -1.80
C TRP A 61 -7.12 -13.81 -1.09
N LEU A 62 -6.20 -13.15 -1.79
CA LEU A 62 -5.49 -12.00 -1.28
C LEU A 62 -6.44 -10.85 -0.92
N SER A 63 -7.24 -10.43 -1.88
CA SER A 63 -8.14 -9.29 -1.71
C SER A 63 -9.18 -9.53 -0.62
N LEU A 64 -9.76 -10.73 -0.57
CA LEU A 64 -10.71 -11.11 0.47
C LEU A 64 -10.07 -11.08 1.85
N SER A 65 -8.85 -11.59 2.02
CA SER A 65 -8.17 -11.55 3.32
C SER A 65 -7.88 -10.12 3.76
N LEU A 66 -7.42 -9.26 2.83
CA LEU A 66 -7.21 -7.83 3.08
C LEU A 66 -8.49 -7.09 3.50
N CYS A 67 -9.67 -7.58 3.11
CA CYS A 67 -10.96 -7.01 3.50
C CYS A 67 -11.54 -7.63 4.78
N ILE A 68 -11.39 -8.93 4.98
CA ILE A 68 -11.93 -9.67 6.14
C ILE A 68 -11.23 -9.23 7.43
N VAL A 69 -9.91 -9.04 7.42
CA VAL A 69 -9.16 -8.65 8.63
C VAL A 69 -9.65 -7.29 9.17
N PRO A 70 -9.73 -6.21 8.38
CA PRO A 70 -10.31 -4.94 8.84
C PRO A 70 -11.76 -5.05 9.34
N LEU A 71 -12.60 -5.85 8.68
CA LEU A 71 -13.99 -6.05 9.10
C LEU A 71 -14.08 -6.78 10.45
N LEU A 72 -13.22 -7.76 10.68
CA LEU A 72 -13.11 -8.43 11.98
C LEU A 72 -12.76 -7.42 13.09
N PHE A 73 -11.81 -6.53 12.85
CA PHE A 73 -11.46 -5.45 13.79
C PHE A 73 -12.61 -4.46 13.99
N LEU A 74 -13.31 -4.08 12.91
CA LEU A 74 -14.47 -3.18 12.99
C LEU A 74 -15.53 -3.73 13.95
N TRP A 75 -15.98 -4.96 13.70
CA TRP A 75 -17.06 -5.56 14.47
C TRP A 75 -16.62 -5.94 15.87
N SER A 76 -15.40 -6.44 16.05
CA SER A 76 -14.85 -6.72 17.39
C SER A 76 -14.83 -5.44 18.23
N SER A 77 -14.32 -4.34 17.68
CA SER A 77 -14.26 -3.06 18.40
C SER A 77 -15.65 -2.50 18.69
N THR A 78 -16.59 -2.63 17.74
CA THR A 78 -17.99 -2.20 17.91
C THR A 78 -18.69 -2.97 19.03
N LEU A 79 -18.38 -4.27 19.16
CA LEU A 79 -18.90 -5.13 20.22
C LEU A 79 -18.12 -5.00 21.55
N GLY A 80 -17.17 -4.07 21.65
CA GLY A 80 -16.34 -3.88 22.84
C GLY A 80 -15.29 -4.97 23.06
N LEU A 81 -15.08 -5.88 22.10
CA LEU A 81 -14.07 -6.94 22.16
C LEU A 81 -12.68 -6.40 21.82
N HIS A 82 -11.66 -7.04 22.40
CA HIS A 82 -10.25 -6.77 22.10
C HIS A 82 -9.64 -7.97 21.39
N LEU A 83 -9.08 -7.75 20.20
CA LEU A 83 -8.30 -8.76 19.50
C LEU A 83 -6.87 -8.78 20.06
N THR A 84 -6.73 -9.34 21.25
CA THR A 84 -5.44 -9.45 21.94
C THR A 84 -4.45 -10.31 21.15
N PRO A 85 -3.13 -10.24 21.43
CA PRO A 85 -2.15 -11.07 20.74
C PRO A 85 -2.44 -12.57 20.80
N ALA A 86 -3.00 -13.06 21.92
CA ALA A 86 -3.39 -14.46 22.07
C ALA A 86 -4.55 -14.83 21.14
N VAL A 87 -5.57 -13.96 21.06
CA VAL A 87 -6.73 -14.16 20.17
C VAL A 87 -6.29 -14.18 18.72
N LEU A 88 -5.45 -13.24 18.28
CA LEU A 88 -4.96 -13.18 16.90
C LEU A 88 -4.14 -14.42 16.51
N ARG A 89 -3.29 -14.93 17.41
CA ARG A 89 -2.55 -16.19 17.18
C ARG A 89 -3.48 -17.40 17.15
N GLY A 90 -4.49 -17.45 18.03
CA GLY A 90 -5.52 -18.48 18.02
C GLY A 90 -6.33 -18.48 16.72
N GLN A 91 -6.70 -17.29 16.22
CA GLN A 91 -7.36 -17.13 14.93
C GLN A 91 -6.46 -17.58 13.77
N ALA A 92 -5.17 -17.24 13.80
CA ALA A 92 -4.21 -17.70 12.79
C ALA A 92 -4.12 -19.24 12.75
N LEU A 93 -4.09 -19.90 13.91
CA LEU A 93 -4.15 -21.36 14.00
C LEU A 93 -5.48 -21.90 13.44
N GLY A 94 -6.61 -21.31 13.82
CA GLY A 94 -7.92 -21.66 13.28
C GLY A 94 -8.00 -21.53 11.76
N VAL A 95 -7.42 -20.47 11.18
CA VAL A 95 -7.31 -20.27 9.74
C VAL A 95 -6.50 -21.39 9.09
N VAL A 96 -5.36 -21.78 9.67
CA VAL A 96 -4.55 -22.90 9.14
C VAL A 96 -5.35 -24.20 9.13
N LEU A 97 -6.05 -24.51 10.23
CA LEU A 97 -6.86 -25.73 10.34
C LEU A 97 -8.04 -25.74 9.35
N LEU A 98 -8.81 -24.65 9.26
CA LEU A 98 -9.93 -24.55 8.32
C LEU A 98 -9.48 -24.54 6.86
N ALA A 99 -8.37 -23.87 6.55
CA ALA A 99 -7.80 -23.89 5.20
C ALA A 99 -7.35 -25.31 4.82
N GLY A 100 -6.72 -26.05 5.76
CA GLY A 100 -6.39 -27.46 5.57
C GLY A 100 -7.62 -28.33 5.29
N TRP A 101 -8.71 -28.12 6.03
CA TRP A 101 -9.98 -28.81 5.81
C TRP A 101 -10.62 -28.46 4.44
N CYS A 102 -10.65 -27.17 4.06
CA CYS A 102 -11.15 -26.73 2.76
C CYS A 102 -10.31 -27.34 1.61
N TRP A 103 -8.99 -27.40 1.78
CA TRP A 103 -8.08 -27.95 0.80
C TRP A 103 -8.36 -29.43 0.49
N GLN A 104 -8.62 -30.24 1.52
CA GLN A 104 -8.95 -31.65 1.37
C GLN A 104 -10.22 -31.91 0.54
N ARG A 105 -11.17 -30.96 0.57
CA ARG A 105 -12.43 -31.02 -0.18
C ARG A 105 -12.31 -30.43 -1.59
N SER A 106 -11.29 -29.62 -1.84
CA SER A 106 -11.12 -28.91 -3.11
C SER A 106 -10.63 -29.84 -4.23
N GLY A 107 -11.23 -29.70 -5.41
CA GLY A 107 -10.74 -30.35 -6.63
C GLY A 107 -9.50 -29.64 -7.17
N SER A 108 -8.43 -30.36 -7.45
CA SER A 108 -7.25 -29.78 -8.10
C SER A 108 -7.49 -29.64 -9.61
N ARG A 109 -7.44 -28.41 -10.11
CA ARG A 109 -7.35 -28.17 -11.55
C ARG A 109 -5.89 -28.24 -11.96
N ARG A 110 -5.56 -29.14 -12.90
CA ARG A 110 -4.21 -29.23 -13.46
C ARG A 110 -3.79 -27.88 -14.07
N VAL A 111 -2.65 -27.37 -13.62
CA VAL A 111 -1.99 -26.17 -14.17
C VAL A 111 -0.84 -26.62 -15.08
N PRO A 112 -0.72 -26.10 -16.31
CA PRO A 112 0.42 -26.41 -17.17
C PRO A 112 1.74 -26.00 -16.52
N LEU A 113 2.77 -26.85 -16.61
CA LEU A 113 4.07 -26.57 -15.98
C LEU A 113 4.68 -25.25 -16.45
N TRP A 114 4.59 -24.92 -17.74
CA TRP A 114 5.11 -23.65 -18.26
C TRP A 114 4.46 -22.45 -17.57
N LEU A 115 3.13 -22.51 -17.33
CA LEU A 115 2.39 -21.41 -16.72
C LEU A 115 2.74 -21.29 -15.24
N LEU A 116 2.81 -22.42 -14.54
CA LEU A 116 3.21 -22.45 -13.13
C LEU A 116 4.66 -21.95 -12.96
N GLY A 117 5.59 -22.43 -13.79
CA GLY A 117 6.99 -22.02 -13.77
C GLY A 117 7.17 -20.54 -14.08
N SER A 118 6.51 -20.02 -15.12
CA SER A 118 6.57 -18.58 -15.44
C SER A 118 5.92 -17.71 -14.37
N TRP A 119 4.82 -18.15 -13.77
CA TRP A 119 4.14 -17.41 -12.71
C TRP A 119 4.99 -17.38 -11.44
N LEU A 120 5.51 -18.52 -10.99
CA LEU A 120 6.41 -18.59 -9.84
C LEU A 120 7.72 -17.83 -10.09
N GLY A 121 8.33 -17.99 -11.26
CA GLY A 121 9.54 -17.27 -11.64
C GLY A 121 9.33 -15.75 -11.64
N LEU A 122 8.20 -15.26 -12.14
CA LEU A 122 7.82 -13.86 -12.06
C LEU A 122 7.69 -13.40 -10.61
N LEU A 123 6.97 -14.13 -9.76
CA LEU A 123 6.77 -13.74 -8.36
C LEU A 123 8.07 -13.73 -7.56
N LEU A 124 8.93 -14.74 -7.76
CA LEU A 124 10.25 -14.80 -7.14
C LEU A 124 11.11 -13.62 -7.59
N LEU A 125 11.10 -13.29 -8.88
CA LEU A 125 11.86 -12.17 -9.40
C LEU A 125 11.35 -10.83 -8.85
N VAL A 126 10.03 -10.61 -8.82
CA VAL A 126 9.43 -9.40 -8.22
C VAL A 126 9.76 -9.30 -6.74
N ALA A 127 9.59 -10.38 -5.97
CA ALA A 127 9.91 -10.41 -4.55
C ALA A 127 11.39 -10.14 -4.28
N PHE A 128 12.28 -10.71 -5.11
CA PHE A 128 13.72 -10.43 -5.07
C PHE A 128 14.00 -8.94 -5.32
N THR A 129 13.42 -8.36 -6.38
CA THR A 129 13.58 -6.92 -6.68
C THR A 129 13.16 -6.06 -5.49
N ARG A 130 11.98 -6.33 -4.90
CA ARG A 130 11.47 -5.61 -3.73
C ARG A 130 12.36 -5.73 -2.50
N ALA A 131 12.97 -6.90 -2.26
CA ALA A 131 13.90 -7.10 -1.16
C ALA A 131 15.23 -6.34 -1.40
N VAL A 132 15.73 -6.35 -2.63
CA VAL A 132 16.98 -5.66 -3.02
C VAL A 132 16.83 -4.14 -2.95
N GLU A 133 15.66 -3.60 -3.29
CA GLU A 133 15.36 -2.16 -3.22
C GLU A 133 15.51 -1.60 -1.80
N ILE A 134 15.19 -2.39 -0.78
CA ILE A 134 15.27 -1.98 0.64
C ILE A 134 16.56 -2.42 1.33
N ARG A 135 17.59 -2.85 0.58
CA ARG A 135 18.86 -3.24 1.18
C ARG A 135 19.47 -2.06 1.95
N GLY A 136 19.82 -2.28 3.21
CA GLY A 136 20.37 -1.23 4.09
C GLY A 136 19.34 -0.23 4.63
N VAL A 137 18.05 -0.36 4.31
CA VAL A 137 16.98 0.44 4.92
C VAL A 137 16.67 -0.12 6.30
N VAL A 138 16.89 0.69 7.34
CA VAL A 138 16.73 0.27 8.74
C VAL A 138 15.34 0.56 9.32
N LEU A 139 14.68 1.61 8.82
CA LEU A 139 13.31 1.99 9.18
C LEU A 139 12.49 2.27 7.92
N PRO A 140 11.16 2.06 7.95
CA PRO A 140 10.25 2.49 6.89
C PRO A 140 10.49 3.94 6.46
N LEU A 141 10.39 4.23 5.17
CA LEU A 141 10.83 5.52 4.63
C LEU A 141 9.75 6.60 4.73
N TRP A 142 10.18 7.83 5.01
CA TRP A 142 9.37 9.04 4.94
C TRP A 142 8.21 9.20 5.93
N VAL A 143 7.41 10.23 5.65
CA VAL A 143 6.37 10.79 6.51
C VAL A 143 5.22 9.81 6.74
N ASP A 144 4.61 9.25 5.68
CA ASP A 144 3.44 8.36 5.83
C ASP A 144 3.80 7.08 6.59
N SER A 145 4.99 6.51 6.34
CA SER A 145 5.46 5.31 7.02
C SER A 145 5.56 5.48 8.54
N LEU A 146 5.95 6.67 9.00
CA LEU A 146 6.01 6.99 10.42
C LEU A 146 4.61 7.00 11.04
N HIS A 147 3.62 7.58 10.33
CA HIS A 147 2.21 7.57 10.78
C HIS A 147 1.65 6.16 10.81
N HIS A 148 1.94 5.38 9.76
CA HIS A 148 1.54 3.98 9.65
C HIS A 148 2.10 3.14 10.79
N THR A 149 3.34 3.41 11.20
CA THR A 149 3.97 2.74 12.34
C THR A 149 3.25 3.06 13.65
N LEU A 150 2.89 4.33 13.89
CA LEU A 150 2.15 4.71 15.10
C LEU A 150 0.73 4.10 15.12
N LEU A 151 -0.01 4.19 14.03
CA LEU A 151 -1.37 3.65 13.98
C LEU A 151 -1.40 2.13 14.11
N ALA A 152 -0.47 1.42 13.45
CA ALA A 152 -0.37 -0.03 13.59
C ALA A 152 0.12 -0.45 15.00
N ARG A 153 0.91 0.39 15.69
CA ARG A 153 1.23 0.22 17.11
C ARG A 153 -0.02 0.31 17.97
N ILE A 154 -0.81 1.38 17.83
CA ILE A 154 -2.06 1.58 18.59
C ILE A 154 -2.99 0.37 18.41
N VAL A 155 -3.16 -0.12 17.18
CA VAL A 155 -3.98 -1.31 16.92
C VAL A 155 -3.40 -2.55 17.61
N ALA A 156 -2.09 -2.75 17.56
CA ALA A 156 -1.44 -3.91 18.17
C ALA A 156 -1.48 -3.90 19.71
N GLU A 157 -1.45 -2.72 20.33
CA GLU A 157 -1.51 -2.55 21.79
C GLU A 157 -2.94 -2.63 22.32
N THR A 158 -3.89 -2.00 21.63
CA THR A 158 -5.29 -1.95 22.08
C THR A 158 -6.12 -3.16 21.63
N GLY A 159 -5.71 -3.84 20.56
CA GLY A 159 -6.50 -4.88 19.91
C GLY A 159 -7.79 -4.35 19.27
N ARG A 160 -7.88 -3.04 19.01
CA ARG A 160 -9.06 -2.33 18.50
C ARG A 160 -8.70 -1.40 17.34
N ILE A 161 -9.72 -0.89 16.66
CA ILE A 161 -9.56 0.13 15.62
C ILE A 161 -9.09 1.46 16.25
N PRO A 162 -8.20 2.24 15.60
CA PRO A 162 -7.67 3.46 16.16
C PRO A 162 -8.68 4.61 15.98
N THR A 163 -9.50 4.86 17.01
CA THR A 163 -10.43 6.01 17.05
C THR A 163 -9.89 7.21 17.83
N SER A 164 -8.74 7.07 18.48
CA SER A 164 -8.01 8.13 19.19
C SER A 164 -6.51 7.89 19.03
N LEU A 165 -5.71 8.96 19.11
CA LEU A 165 -4.25 8.87 19.20
C LEU A 165 -3.74 9.06 20.63
N GLU A 166 -4.62 9.19 21.62
CA GLU A 166 -4.21 9.26 23.02
C GLU A 166 -3.62 7.92 23.51
N PRO A 167 -2.65 7.94 24.44
CA PRO A 167 -2.00 9.11 25.03
C PRO A 167 -0.85 9.70 24.17
N TYR A 168 -0.61 9.19 22.96
CA TYR A 168 0.51 9.65 22.11
C TYR A 168 0.36 11.08 21.63
N MET A 169 -0.86 11.48 21.27
CA MET A 169 -1.22 12.83 20.85
C MET A 169 -2.65 13.16 21.29
N PRO A 170 -2.96 14.43 21.61
CA PRO A 170 -4.30 14.89 21.98
C PRO A 170 -5.20 15.01 20.74
N VAL A 171 -5.52 13.87 20.13
CA VAL A 171 -6.34 13.75 18.92
C VAL A 171 -7.43 12.71 19.20
N ASP A 172 -8.62 13.22 19.54
CA ASP A 172 -9.84 12.45 19.72
C ASP A 172 -11.05 13.33 19.31
N PRO A 173 -11.95 12.88 18.42
CA PRO A 173 -11.92 11.61 17.68
C PRO A 173 -10.99 11.63 16.46
N LEU A 174 -10.33 10.50 16.22
CA LEU A 174 -9.60 10.23 14.98
C LEU A 174 -10.53 9.65 13.90
N VAL A 175 -10.59 10.35 12.76
CA VAL A 175 -11.39 9.98 11.60
C VAL A 175 -10.45 9.74 10.41
N TYR A 176 -9.92 8.52 10.30
CA TYR A 176 -8.91 8.14 9.30
C TYR A 176 -9.10 6.69 8.84
N HIS A 177 -8.73 6.35 7.59
CA HIS A 177 -8.83 4.97 7.11
C HIS A 177 -7.75 4.08 7.75
N TRP A 178 -8.15 2.99 8.40
CA TRP A 178 -7.25 2.21 9.25
C TRP A 178 -7.09 0.74 8.82
N GLY A 179 -7.74 0.29 7.74
CA GLY A 179 -7.75 -1.12 7.33
C GLY A 179 -6.35 -1.72 7.17
N TYR A 180 -5.44 -1.04 6.47
CA TYR A 180 -4.03 -1.46 6.34
C TYR A 180 -3.34 -1.68 7.71
N HIS A 181 -3.58 -0.80 8.68
CA HIS A 181 -2.94 -0.86 10.00
C HIS A 181 -3.36 -2.11 10.77
N THR A 182 -4.61 -2.55 10.63
CA THR A 182 -5.08 -3.81 11.24
C THR A 182 -4.43 -5.05 10.62
N VAL A 183 -4.20 -5.04 9.30
CA VAL A 183 -3.46 -6.11 8.61
C VAL A 183 -2.02 -6.15 9.10
N ILE A 184 -1.32 -5.01 9.17
CA ILE A 184 0.06 -4.95 9.65
C ILE A 184 0.18 -5.33 11.13
N ALA A 185 -0.74 -4.86 11.99
CA ALA A 185 -0.77 -5.25 13.40
C ALA A 185 -0.95 -6.77 13.56
N THR A 186 -1.82 -7.38 12.75
CA THR A 186 -2.01 -8.83 12.73
C THR A 186 -0.73 -9.55 12.28
N LEU A 187 -0.09 -9.09 11.20
CA LEU A 187 1.18 -9.64 10.74
C LEU A 187 2.28 -9.53 11.81
N LYS A 188 2.39 -8.36 12.46
CA LYS A 188 3.34 -8.13 13.57
C LYS A 188 3.16 -9.18 14.66
N VAL A 189 1.92 -9.41 15.09
CA VAL A 189 1.59 -10.33 16.20
C VAL A 189 1.84 -11.79 15.83
N VAL A 190 1.42 -12.21 14.63
CA VAL A 190 1.54 -13.60 14.15
C VAL A 190 3.00 -13.94 13.81
N ALA A 191 3.74 -13.00 13.21
CA ALA A 191 5.16 -13.17 12.86
C ALA A 191 6.12 -12.85 14.02
N ALA A 192 5.62 -12.32 15.14
CA ALA A 192 6.42 -11.82 16.27
C ALA A 192 7.55 -10.88 15.81
N LEU A 193 7.16 -9.77 15.15
CA LEU A 193 8.09 -8.78 14.61
C LEU A 193 8.07 -7.47 15.42
N PRO A 194 9.18 -6.71 15.43
CA PRO A 194 9.17 -5.28 15.71
C PRO A 194 8.23 -4.54 14.75
N ILE A 195 7.54 -3.51 15.24
CA ILE A 195 6.52 -2.79 14.44
C ILE A 195 7.11 -2.18 13.16
N ALA A 196 8.30 -1.58 13.23
CA ALA A 196 8.98 -0.99 12.07
C ALA A 196 9.25 -2.04 10.97
N LEU A 197 9.70 -3.24 11.34
CA LEU A 197 9.93 -4.33 10.39
C LEU A 197 8.62 -4.86 9.80
N ALA A 198 7.55 -4.93 10.60
CA ALA A 198 6.23 -5.32 10.11
C ALA A 198 5.69 -4.33 9.06
N VAL A 199 5.91 -3.02 9.26
CA VAL A 199 5.54 -1.99 8.27
C VAL A 199 6.40 -2.08 7.02
N LEU A 200 7.74 -2.13 7.15
CA LEU A 200 8.66 -2.14 6.02
C LEU A 200 8.49 -3.39 5.15
N TRP A 201 8.64 -4.57 5.75
CA TRP A 201 8.57 -5.82 5.01
C TRP A 201 7.15 -6.23 4.67
N GLY A 202 6.16 -5.90 5.51
CA GLY A 202 4.75 -6.07 5.17
C GLY A 202 4.35 -5.20 3.97
N GLY A 203 4.80 -3.94 3.94
CA GLY A 203 4.63 -3.05 2.80
C GLY A 203 5.26 -3.60 1.51
N GLN A 204 6.47 -4.16 1.60
CA GLN A 204 7.14 -4.78 0.45
C GLN A 204 6.46 -6.08 -0.02
N ALA A 205 5.98 -6.90 0.91
CA ALA A 205 5.20 -8.09 0.57
C ALA A 205 3.93 -7.70 -0.20
N LEU A 206 3.19 -6.70 0.27
CA LEU A 206 2.03 -6.16 -0.43
C LEU A 206 2.41 -5.58 -1.82
N ASN A 207 3.56 -4.93 -1.93
CA ASN A 207 4.06 -4.39 -3.20
C ASN A 207 4.30 -5.50 -4.22
N ALA A 208 5.04 -6.54 -3.82
CA ALA A 208 5.31 -7.70 -4.67
C ALA A 208 4.02 -8.41 -5.10
N LEU A 209 3.05 -8.52 -4.19
CA LEU A 209 1.77 -9.16 -4.44
C LEU A 209 0.87 -8.42 -5.44
N MET A 210 1.21 -7.17 -5.82
CA MET A 210 0.51 -6.50 -6.92
C MET A 210 0.63 -7.29 -8.24
N ALA A 211 1.74 -8.00 -8.46
CA ALA A 211 1.88 -8.87 -9.63
C ALA A 211 0.82 -9.98 -9.67
N VAL A 212 0.38 -10.49 -8.50
CA VAL A 212 -0.66 -11.53 -8.39
C VAL A 212 -2.03 -10.98 -8.79
N THR A 213 -2.39 -9.80 -8.29
CA THR A 213 -3.71 -9.19 -8.57
C THR A 213 -3.79 -8.69 -10.01
N MET A 214 -2.69 -8.14 -10.54
CA MET A 214 -2.55 -7.78 -11.95
C MET A 214 -2.65 -9.01 -12.87
N TYR A 215 -1.99 -10.12 -12.52
CA TYR A 215 -2.18 -11.38 -13.23
C TYR A 215 -3.66 -11.80 -13.24
N GLY A 216 -4.32 -11.75 -12.07
CA GLY A 216 -5.73 -12.13 -11.92
C GLY A 216 -6.66 -11.32 -12.81
N VAL A 217 -6.61 -9.99 -12.73
CA VAL A 217 -7.55 -9.13 -13.49
C VAL A 217 -7.26 -9.15 -14.98
N ALA A 218 -6.00 -9.10 -15.41
CA ALA A 218 -5.68 -9.09 -16.83
C ALA A 218 -6.00 -10.46 -17.47
N SER A 219 -5.66 -11.57 -16.81
CA SER A 219 -6.02 -12.89 -17.33
C SER A 219 -7.54 -13.07 -17.45
N PHE A 220 -8.32 -12.52 -16.52
CA PHE A 220 -9.77 -12.59 -16.53
C PHE A 220 -10.41 -11.70 -17.61
N LEU A 221 -10.04 -10.42 -17.67
CA LEU A 221 -10.61 -9.46 -18.62
C LEU A 221 -10.24 -9.81 -20.07
N LEU A 222 -8.99 -10.23 -20.30
CA LEU A 222 -8.47 -10.56 -21.63
C LEU A 222 -8.66 -12.05 -21.98
N ARG A 223 -9.14 -12.87 -21.04
CA ARG A 223 -9.32 -14.33 -21.19
C ARG A 223 -8.05 -15.06 -21.64
N SER A 224 -6.89 -14.59 -21.16
CA SER A 224 -5.56 -15.06 -21.58
C SER A 224 -4.61 -15.14 -20.39
N PRO A 225 -4.19 -16.36 -19.94
CA PRO A 225 -3.19 -16.50 -18.87
C PRO A 225 -1.85 -15.83 -19.22
N ARG A 226 -1.52 -15.75 -20.51
CA ARG A 226 -0.32 -15.07 -21.01
C ARG A 226 -0.40 -13.57 -20.78
N ALA A 227 -1.55 -12.97 -21.12
CA ALA A 227 -1.77 -11.55 -20.86
C ALA A 227 -1.72 -11.23 -19.35
N GLY A 228 -2.15 -12.17 -18.50
CA GLY A 228 -1.93 -12.10 -17.06
C GLY A 228 -0.45 -12.01 -16.68
N LEU A 229 0.40 -12.89 -17.23
CA LEU A 229 1.86 -12.83 -16.99
C LEU A 229 2.46 -11.51 -17.48
N ILE A 230 2.02 -11.03 -18.65
CA ILE A 230 2.49 -9.75 -19.20
C ILE A 230 2.11 -8.59 -18.27
N ALA A 231 0.85 -8.50 -17.82
CA ALA A 231 0.42 -7.44 -16.91
C ALA A 231 1.15 -7.49 -15.55
N GLY A 232 1.31 -8.69 -14.98
CA GLY A 232 2.07 -8.89 -13.75
C GLY A 232 3.55 -8.52 -13.90
N GLY A 233 4.16 -8.83 -15.05
CA GLY A 233 5.54 -8.45 -15.38
C GLY A 233 5.70 -6.96 -15.60
N VAL A 234 4.81 -6.33 -16.36
CA VAL A 234 4.81 -4.88 -16.60
C VAL A 234 4.72 -4.12 -15.28
N VAL A 235 3.76 -4.45 -14.43
CA VAL A 235 3.56 -3.75 -13.15
C VAL A 235 4.62 -4.12 -12.11
N GLY A 236 5.02 -5.40 -12.05
CA GLY A 236 5.97 -5.87 -11.05
C GLY A 236 7.42 -5.44 -11.31
N LEU A 237 7.83 -5.38 -12.59
CA LEU A 237 9.24 -5.26 -12.98
C LEU A 237 9.57 -4.09 -13.91
N LEU A 238 8.60 -3.52 -14.65
CA LEU A 238 8.90 -2.49 -15.65
C LEU A 238 8.36 -1.10 -15.30
N SER A 239 7.25 -1.03 -14.57
CA SER A 239 6.67 0.23 -14.12
C SER A 239 7.33 0.70 -12.83
N LEU A 240 7.55 2.02 -12.72
CA LEU A 240 8.04 2.62 -11.47
C LEU A 240 7.04 2.43 -10.32
N PHE A 241 5.74 2.48 -10.61
CA PHE A 241 4.69 2.23 -9.63
C PHE A 241 4.15 0.80 -9.79
N PRO A 242 3.93 0.06 -8.69
CA PRO A 242 3.95 0.53 -7.31
C PRO A 242 5.32 0.49 -6.61
N ALA A 243 6.43 0.07 -7.25
CA ALA A 243 7.73 -0.09 -6.57
C ALA A 243 8.12 1.15 -5.72
N TYR A 244 7.96 2.34 -6.29
CA TYR A 244 8.26 3.62 -5.62
C TYR A 244 7.41 3.94 -4.39
N TYR A 245 6.32 3.21 -4.12
CA TYR A 245 5.52 3.43 -2.91
C TYR A 245 6.31 3.19 -1.62
N VAL A 246 7.37 2.39 -1.64
CA VAL A 246 8.27 2.23 -0.48
C VAL A 246 8.91 3.55 -0.07
N THR A 247 9.26 4.40 -1.03
CA THR A 247 9.91 5.70 -0.78
C THR A 247 9.01 6.66 -0.03
N TRP A 248 7.70 6.63 -0.31
CA TRP A 248 6.76 7.54 0.33
C TRP A 248 6.00 6.91 1.50
N GLY A 249 6.00 5.59 1.60
CA GLY A 249 5.14 4.87 2.54
C GLY A 249 3.68 4.82 2.11
N ARG A 250 3.36 4.85 0.79
CA ARG A 250 1.97 4.85 0.26
C ARG A 250 1.26 3.48 0.41
N TYR A 251 1.40 2.84 1.57
CA TYR A 251 0.98 1.46 1.78
C TYR A 251 -0.54 1.31 1.97
N THR A 252 -1.22 2.32 2.52
CA THR A 252 -2.70 2.31 2.58
C THR A 252 -3.30 2.32 1.17
N GLN A 253 -2.80 3.20 0.29
CA GLN A 253 -3.22 3.26 -1.12
C GLN A 253 -2.86 1.98 -1.87
N LEU A 254 -1.66 1.44 -1.67
CA LEU A 254 -1.24 0.15 -2.21
C LEU A 254 -2.22 -0.97 -1.86
N THR A 255 -2.62 -1.05 -0.59
CA THR A 255 -3.53 -2.06 -0.10
C THR A 255 -4.91 -1.94 -0.76
N GLY A 256 -5.40 -0.72 -0.94
CA GLY A 256 -6.63 -0.47 -1.71
C GLY A 256 -6.50 -0.92 -3.16
N LEU A 257 -5.36 -0.60 -3.80
CA LEU A 257 -5.06 -0.98 -5.18
C LEU A 257 -4.83 -2.49 -5.36
N LEU A 258 -4.50 -3.24 -4.31
CA LEU A 258 -4.47 -4.71 -4.35
C LEU A 258 -5.89 -5.30 -4.39
N VAL A 259 -6.83 -4.70 -3.68
CA VAL A 259 -8.24 -5.14 -3.63
C VAL A 259 -8.97 -4.80 -4.94
N LEU A 260 -8.63 -3.65 -5.54
CA LEU A 260 -9.31 -3.11 -6.72
C LEU A 260 -9.39 -4.07 -7.92
N PRO A 261 -8.31 -4.76 -8.36
CA PRO A 261 -8.36 -5.75 -9.44
C PRO A 261 -9.39 -6.87 -9.20
N SER A 262 -9.45 -7.40 -7.98
CA SER A 262 -10.41 -8.44 -7.60
C SER A 262 -11.85 -7.92 -7.61
N LEU A 263 -12.06 -6.70 -7.11
CA LEU A 263 -13.34 -6.00 -7.19
C LEU A 263 -13.80 -5.82 -8.64
N MET A 264 -12.89 -5.48 -9.56
CA MET A 264 -13.20 -5.42 -10.99
C MET A 264 -13.64 -6.78 -11.52
N ILE A 265 -12.94 -7.87 -11.17
CA ILE A 265 -13.29 -9.24 -11.60
C ILE A 265 -14.71 -9.60 -11.14
N VAL A 266 -15.01 -9.42 -9.85
CA VAL A 266 -16.30 -9.84 -9.29
C VAL A 266 -17.46 -8.93 -9.74
N LEU A 267 -17.21 -7.64 -9.97
CA LEU A 267 -18.22 -6.72 -10.50
C LEU A 267 -18.56 -7.07 -11.94
N VAL A 268 -17.55 -7.22 -12.79
CA VAL A 268 -17.71 -7.60 -14.19
C VAL A 268 -18.48 -8.92 -14.28
N ALA A 269 -18.08 -9.92 -13.47
CA ALA A 269 -18.79 -11.18 -13.41
C ALA A 269 -20.25 -11.01 -12.96
N LEU A 270 -20.54 -10.15 -11.97
CA LEU A 270 -21.91 -9.93 -11.47
C LEU A 270 -22.81 -9.28 -12.53
N LEU A 271 -22.30 -8.29 -13.26
CA LEU A 271 -23.09 -7.58 -14.26
C LEU A 271 -23.27 -8.38 -15.56
N GLU A 272 -22.34 -9.27 -15.90
CA GLU A 272 -22.45 -10.10 -17.09
C GLU A 272 -23.31 -11.36 -16.91
N ARG A 273 -23.64 -11.74 -15.66
CA ARG A 273 -24.49 -12.91 -15.38
C ARG A 273 -25.91 -12.70 -15.92
N PRO A 274 -26.53 -13.75 -16.50
CA PRO A 274 -27.91 -13.66 -16.97
C PRO A 274 -28.89 -13.47 -15.81
N THR A 275 -28.66 -14.14 -14.68
CA THR A 275 -29.51 -14.10 -13.48
C THR A 275 -28.74 -13.52 -12.28
N PHE A 276 -29.49 -13.06 -11.28
CA PHE A 276 -28.89 -12.57 -10.03
C PHE A 276 -28.24 -13.72 -9.25
N ASP A 277 -26.97 -13.55 -8.89
CA ASP A 277 -26.20 -14.48 -8.07
C ASP A 277 -25.89 -13.81 -6.73
N TRP A 278 -26.64 -14.20 -5.69
CA TRP A 278 -26.52 -13.60 -4.36
C TRP A 278 -25.15 -13.86 -3.73
N ARG A 279 -24.51 -14.98 -4.06
CA ARG A 279 -23.18 -15.33 -3.53
C ARG A 279 -22.12 -14.40 -4.11
N LEU A 280 -22.19 -14.16 -5.42
CA LEU A 280 -21.32 -13.21 -6.10
C LEU A 280 -21.58 -11.77 -5.66
N CYS A 281 -22.85 -11.41 -5.42
CA CYS A 281 -23.21 -10.13 -4.82
C CYS A 281 -22.60 -9.98 -3.41
N GLY A 282 -22.68 -11.02 -2.58
CA GLY A 282 -22.07 -11.06 -1.25
C GLY A 282 -20.54 -10.92 -1.29
N LEU A 283 -19.85 -11.58 -2.23
CA LEU A 283 -18.40 -11.42 -2.44
C LEU A 283 -18.04 -9.98 -2.84
N ASN A 284 -18.82 -9.36 -3.73
CA ASN A 284 -18.62 -7.95 -4.08
C ASN A 284 -18.83 -7.05 -2.86
N ALA A 285 -19.90 -7.26 -2.10
CA ALA A 285 -20.20 -6.46 -0.91
C ALA A 285 -19.10 -6.58 0.16
N LEU A 286 -18.55 -7.79 0.36
CA LEU A 286 -17.45 -8.04 1.29
C LEU A 286 -16.16 -7.32 0.86
N LEU A 287 -15.80 -7.41 -0.41
CA LEU A 287 -14.62 -6.69 -0.92
C LEU A 287 -14.80 -5.18 -0.89
N LEU A 288 -15.99 -4.68 -1.24
CA LEU A 288 -16.29 -3.25 -1.27
C LEU A 288 -16.31 -2.65 0.13
N SER A 289 -16.92 -3.35 1.09
CA SER A 289 -16.92 -2.94 2.51
C SER A 289 -15.50 -2.91 3.09
N GLY A 290 -14.65 -3.88 2.76
CA GLY A 290 -13.23 -3.83 3.15
C GLY A 290 -12.49 -2.66 2.50
N LEU A 291 -12.70 -2.38 1.20
CA LEU A 291 -12.07 -1.24 0.53
C LEU A 291 -12.46 0.11 1.17
N MET A 292 -13.71 0.25 1.63
CA MET A 292 -14.17 1.43 2.39
C MET A 292 -13.36 1.67 3.67
N LEU A 293 -12.87 0.62 4.31
CA LEU A 293 -12.05 0.71 5.52
C LEU A 293 -10.56 0.92 5.22
N ILE A 294 -10.13 0.57 4.00
CA ILE A 294 -8.71 0.59 3.61
C ILE A 294 -8.30 1.95 3.03
N HIS A 295 -9.05 2.51 2.06
CA HIS A 295 -8.65 3.76 1.41
C HIS A 295 -9.78 4.45 0.62
N TYR A 296 -10.10 5.71 0.98
CA TYR A 296 -11.24 6.44 0.39
C TYR A 296 -11.01 6.89 -1.07
N GLN A 297 -9.79 7.31 -1.45
CA GLN A 297 -9.52 7.69 -2.85
C GLN A 297 -9.62 6.47 -3.78
N VAL A 298 -9.13 5.30 -3.36
CA VAL A 298 -9.20 4.08 -4.17
C VAL A 298 -10.64 3.54 -4.23
N LEU A 299 -11.41 3.69 -3.15
CA LEU A 299 -12.87 3.48 -3.19
C LEU A 299 -13.51 4.36 -4.27
N THR A 300 -13.14 5.63 -4.36
CA THR A 300 -13.64 6.54 -5.41
C THR A 300 -13.23 6.04 -6.80
N PHE A 301 -12.00 5.57 -6.98
CA PHE A 301 -11.56 4.98 -8.25
C PHE A 301 -12.40 3.76 -8.63
N TYR A 302 -12.73 2.89 -7.67
CA TYR A 302 -13.64 1.77 -7.90
C TYR A 302 -15.05 2.23 -8.29
N VAL A 303 -15.61 3.21 -7.59
CA VAL A 303 -16.95 3.73 -7.89
C VAL A 303 -17.01 4.27 -9.33
N VAL A 304 -16.00 5.03 -9.76
CA VAL A 304 -15.90 5.50 -11.14
C VAL A 304 -15.83 4.32 -12.12
N PHE A 305 -14.99 3.31 -11.84
CA PHE A 305 -14.95 2.11 -12.68
C PHE A 305 -16.32 1.40 -12.74
N ALA A 306 -17.01 1.28 -11.61
CA ALA A 306 -18.29 0.62 -11.53
C ALA A 306 -19.37 1.34 -12.34
N VAL A 307 -19.39 2.68 -12.28
CA VAL A 307 -20.27 3.53 -13.08
C VAL A 307 -19.96 3.36 -14.57
N VAL A 308 -18.68 3.47 -14.97
CA VAL A 308 -18.25 3.31 -16.37
C VAL A 308 -18.63 1.92 -16.90
N TYR A 309 -18.33 0.86 -16.14
CA TYR A 309 -18.61 -0.50 -16.58
C TYR A 309 -20.11 -0.82 -16.59
N ALA A 310 -20.89 -0.31 -15.63
CA ALA A 310 -22.34 -0.40 -15.66
C ALA A 310 -22.94 0.33 -16.88
N GLY A 311 -22.44 1.52 -17.20
CA GLY A 311 -22.83 2.25 -18.42
C GLY A 311 -22.54 1.46 -19.69
N VAL A 312 -21.34 0.86 -19.80
CA VAL A 312 -20.98 -0.02 -20.92
C VAL A 312 -21.88 -1.26 -21.00
N ALA A 313 -22.25 -1.86 -19.87
CA ALA A 313 -23.18 -2.99 -19.82
C ALA A 313 -24.59 -2.60 -20.27
N ILE A 314 -25.07 -1.43 -19.86
CA ILE A 314 -26.38 -0.87 -20.27
C ILE A 314 -26.39 -0.56 -21.76
N VAL A 315 -25.36 0.09 -22.30
CA VAL A 315 -25.27 0.40 -23.73
C VAL A 315 -25.29 -0.87 -24.59
N GLN A 316 -24.62 -1.94 -24.15
CA GLN A 316 -24.66 -3.22 -24.86
C GLN A 316 -25.99 -3.96 -24.72
N ARG A 317 -26.72 -3.75 -23.62
CA ARG A 317 -27.93 -4.51 -23.25
C ARG A 317 -28.96 -3.59 -22.57
N PRO A 318 -29.58 -2.65 -23.30
CA PRO A 318 -30.46 -1.65 -22.71
C PRO A 318 -31.67 -2.27 -22.01
N GLN A 319 -32.13 -3.46 -22.46
CA GLN A 319 -33.23 -4.20 -21.83
C GLN A 319 -32.89 -4.66 -20.40
N GLN A 320 -31.61 -4.73 -20.02
CA GLN A 320 -31.14 -5.15 -18.70
C GLN A 320 -30.82 -3.98 -17.77
N ALA A 321 -31.09 -2.73 -18.16
CA ALA A 321 -30.67 -1.55 -17.41
C ALA A 321 -31.15 -1.53 -15.96
N GLY A 322 -32.45 -1.83 -15.73
CA GLY A 322 -33.00 -1.93 -14.38
C GLY A 322 -32.31 -2.99 -13.52
N GLN A 323 -31.94 -4.13 -14.11
CA GLN A 323 -31.22 -5.20 -13.40
C GLN A 323 -29.79 -4.79 -13.06
N VAL A 324 -29.08 -4.11 -13.97
CA VAL A 324 -27.73 -3.60 -13.73
C VAL A 324 -27.75 -2.60 -12.57
N VAL A 325 -28.67 -1.63 -12.61
CA VAL A 325 -28.83 -0.63 -11.54
C VAL A 325 -29.18 -1.32 -10.22
N ALA A 326 -30.14 -2.24 -10.20
CA ALA A 326 -30.52 -2.99 -9.01
C ALA A 326 -29.35 -3.79 -8.42
N ARG A 327 -28.55 -4.47 -9.25
CA ARG A 327 -27.36 -5.23 -8.81
C ARG A 327 -26.32 -4.34 -8.14
N VAL A 328 -26.02 -3.19 -8.75
CA VAL A 328 -25.08 -2.21 -8.19
C VAL A 328 -25.62 -1.61 -6.88
N ALA A 329 -26.91 -1.28 -6.84
CA ALA A 329 -27.56 -0.73 -5.65
C ALA A 329 -27.58 -1.72 -4.48
N VAL A 330 -27.98 -2.97 -4.73
CA VAL A 330 -27.99 -4.04 -3.69
C VAL A 330 -26.58 -4.30 -3.18
N MET A 331 -25.60 -4.43 -4.09
CA MET A 331 -24.19 -4.60 -3.71
C MET A 331 -23.67 -3.45 -2.85
N GLY A 332 -23.92 -2.20 -3.25
CA GLY A 332 -23.51 -1.01 -2.50
C GLY A 332 -24.17 -0.93 -1.13
N THR A 333 -25.46 -1.25 -1.06
CA THR A 333 -26.21 -1.28 0.20
C THR A 333 -25.67 -2.34 1.15
N LEU A 334 -25.46 -3.57 0.67
CA LEU A 334 -24.88 -4.65 1.48
C LEU A 334 -23.47 -4.30 1.97
N ALA A 335 -22.64 -3.67 1.13
CA ALA A 335 -21.32 -3.21 1.53
C ALA A 335 -21.40 -2.15 2.64
N ALA A 336 -22.30 -1.18 2.50
CA ALA A 336 -22.51 -0.14 3.51
C ALA A 336 -23.04 -0.73 4.83
N LEU A 337 -23.89 -1.76 4.78
CA LEU A 337 -24.37 -2.48 5.96
C LEU A 337 -23.25 -3.24 6.67
N LEU A 338 -22.40 -3.96 5.92
CA LEU A 338 -21.25 -4.68 6.48
C LEU A 338 -20.22 -3.75 7.14
N ALA A 339 -20.07 -2.52 6.63
CA ALA A 339 -19.20 -1.49 7.19
C ALA A 339 -19.96 -0.46 8.05
N SER A 340 -21.22 -0.73 8.42
CA SER A 340 -22.14 0.29 8.95
C SER A 340 -21.65 1.06 10.17
N PRO A 341 -20.96 0.47 11.17
CA PRO A 341 -20.45 1.25 12.30
C PRO A 341 -19.48 2.35 11.87
N TRP A 342 -18.64 2.07 10.86
CA TRP A 342 -17.70 3.05 10.33
C TRP A 342 -18.35 4.02 9.35
N VAL A 343 -19.25 3.53 8.49
CA VAL A 343 -20.01 4.37 7.55
C VAL A 343 -20.80 5.44 8.30
N MET A 344 -21.43 5.08 9.42
CA MET A 344 -22.15 6.04 10.26
C MET A 344 -21.22 7.12 10.84
N THR A 345 -20.01 6.74 11.27
CA THR A 345 -18.99 7.70 11.72
C THR A 345 -18.57 8.63 10.58
N MET A 346 -18.31 8.11 9.39
CA MET A 346 -17.97 8.92 8.21
C MET A 346 -19.11 9.87 7.83
N VAL A 347 -20.36 9.40 7.84
CA VAL A 347 -21.53 10.24 7.55
C VAL A 347 -21.60 11.41 8.52
N ARG A 348 -21.53 11.13 9.83
CA ARG A 348 -21.68 12.16 10.88
C ARG A 348 -20.50 13.13 10.94
N LYS A 349 -19.27 12.64 10.80
CA LYS A 349 -18.05 13.44 11.05
C LYS A 349 -17.42 14.03 9.78
N VAL A 350 -17.74 13.50 8.59
CA VAL A 350 -17.13 13.95 7.32
C VAL A 350 -18.20 14.38 6.33
N LEU A 351 -19.11 13.48 5.94
CA LEU A 351 -20.00 13.74 4.80
C LEU A 351 -21.03 14.82 5.10
N VAL A 352 -21.67 14.81 6.28
CA VAL A 352 -22.61 15.87 6.68
C VAL A 352 -21.91 17.24 6.75
N PRO A 353 -20.76 17.41 7.45
CA PRO A 353 -20.02 18.67 7.43
C PRO A 353 -19.62 19.16 6.04
N VAL A 354 -19.24 18.26 5.12
CA VAL A 354 -18.89 18.59 3.74
C VAL A 354 -20.12 18.99 2.92
N ALA A 355 -21.26 18.31 3.10
CA ALA A 355 -22.50 18.64 2.41
C ALA A 355 -23.04 20.02 2.83
N VAL A 356 -22.91 20.38 4.11
CA VAL A 356 -23.31 21.70 4.64
C VAL A 356 -22.33 22.80 4.21
N GLN A 357 -21.03 22.48 4.07
CA GLN A 357 -20.00 23.43 3.67
C GLN A 357 -19.14 22.87 2.53
N PRO A 358 -19.62 22.88 1.27
CA PRO A 358 -18.92 22.28 0.14
C PRO A 358 -17.52 22.88 -0.12
N GLN A 359 -17.30 24.13 0.30
CA GLN A 359 -15.98 24.77 0.21
C GLN A 359 -14.89 24.03 0.99
N LYS A 360 -15.24 23.15 1.94
CA LYS A 360 -14.28 22.27 2.61
C LYS A 360 -13.58 21.29 1.67
N LEU A 361 -14.13 21.03 0.48
CA LEU A 361 -13.48 20.22 -0.56
C LEU A 361 -12.62 21.05 -1.51
N ALA A 362 -12.78 22.39 -1.53
CA ALA A 362 -12.03 23.26 -2.41
C ALA A 362 -10.54 23.23 -2.04
N GLY A 363 -9.69 22.88 -3.00
CA GLY A 363 -8.22 22.90 -2.85
C GLY A 363 -7.60 24.12 -3.52
N PRO A 364 -6.38 24.55 -3.12
CA PRO A 364 -5.64 25.55 -3.89
C PRO A 364 -5.41 25.06 -5.32
N ALA A 365 -5.54 25.93 -6.33
CA ALA A 365 -5.37 25.55 -7.74
C ALA A 365 -3.97 24.97 -8.02
N ASP A 366 -2.93 25.54 -7.40
CA ASP A 366 -1.53 25.13 -7.57
C ASP A 366 -1.24 23.74 -7.00
N TYR A 367 -2.06 23.29 -6.05
CA TYR A 367 -1.91 21.99 -5.37
C TYR A 367 -2.17 20.80 -6.32
N ASN A 368 -2.87 21.01 -7.43
CA ASN A 368 -3.32 19.96 -8.34
C ASN A 368 -2.62 19.98 -9.70
N SER A 369 -1.39 20.50 -9.78
CA SER A 369 -0.63 20.50 -11.03
C SER A 369 -0.29 19.07 -11.51
N VAL A 370 -0.14 18.92 -12.83
CA VAL A 370 0.27 17.65 -13.43
C VAL A 370 1.79 17.49 -13.30
N ASP A 371 2.21 16.46 -12.57
CA ASP A 371 3.63 16.10 -12.46
C ASP A 371 4.09 15.29 -13.68
N TRP A 372 4.51 16.02 -14.72
CA TRP A 372 5.06 15.43 -15.95
C TRP A 372 6.34 14.63 -15.70
N GLY A 373 7.11 14.98 -14.67
CA GLY A 373 8.30 14.25 -14.27
C GLY A 373 7.95 12.83 -13.82
N LEU A 374 6.95 12.69 -12.95
CA LEU A 374 6.46 11.38 -12.50
C LEU A 374 5.77 10.59 -13.62
N LEU A 375 5.06 11.25 -14.53
CA LEU A 375 4.42 10.59 -15.66
C LEU A 375 5.44 10.02 -16.64
N LEU A 376 6.48 10.77 -16.99
CA LEU A 376 7.39 10.39 -18.08
C LEU A 376 8.69 9.73 -17.58
N VAL A 377 8.83 9.50 -16.28
CA VAL A 377 10.01 8.87 -15.68
C VAL A 377 10.28 7.47 -16.25
N GLY A 378 11.54 7.23 -16.62
CA GLY A 378 12.03 5.90 -16.99
C GLY A 378 11.29 5.31 -18.19
N ASN A 379 10.71 4.12 -18.01
CA ASN A 379 10.00 3.41 -19.07
C ASN A 379 8.52 3.80 -19.20
N ASN A 380 8.01 4.69 -18.34
CA ASN A 380 6.57 4.98 -18.29
C ASN A 380 6.03 5.51 -19.62
N TRP A 381 6.80 6.32 -20.36
CA TRP A 381 6.39 6.82 -21.68
C TRP A 381 6.12 5.69 -22.69
N LEU A 382 6.90 4.60 -22.64
CA LEU A 382 6.70 3.42 -23.49
C LEU A 382 5.45 2.66 -23.05
N LEU A 383 5.25 2.50 -21.74
CA LEU A 383 4.07 1.84 -21.19
C LEU A 383 2.78 2.61 -21.53
N PHE A 384 2.81 3.95 -21.45
CA PHE A 384 1.69 4.80 -21.85
C PHE A 384 1.42 4.71 -23.36
N SER A 385 2.48 4.70 -24.19
CA SER A 385 2.34 4.48 -25.64
C SER A 385 1.67 3.13 -25.95
N LEU A 386 2.13 2.04 -25.32
CA LEU A 386 1.53 0.71 -25.48
C LEU A 386 0.09 0.67 -24.97
N ALA A 387 -0.21 1.35 -23.87
CA ALA A 387 -1.57 1.44 -23.36
C ALA A 387 -2.49 2.25 -24.29
N GLY A 388 -2.00 3.35 -24.88
CA GLY A 388 -2.73 4.14 -25.87
C GLY A 388 -3.05 3.33 -27.13
N ILE A 389 -2.05 2.65 -27.71
CA ILE A 389 -2.24 1.74 -28.84
C ILE A 389 -3.21 0.61 -28.47
N GLY A 390 -3.05 0.02 -27.28
CA GLY A 390 -3.94 -1.02 -26.77
C GLY A 390 -5.39 -0.55 -26.63
N ALA A 391 -5.61 0.68 -26.16
CA ALA A 391 -6.94 1.28 -26.05
C ALA A 391 -7.59 1.48 -27.43
N ILE A 392 -6.85 2.06 -28.38
CA ILE A 392 -7.32 2.24 -29.77
C ILE A 392 -7.65 0.87 -30.39
N TRP A 393 -6.74 -0.10 -30.28
CA TRP A 393 -6.95 -1.45 -30.82
C TRP A 393 -8.16 -2.13 -30.18
N ALA A 394 -8.38 -1.95 -28.87
CA ALA A 394 -9.56 -2.47 -28.18
C ALA A 394 -10.87 -1.86 -28.70
N MET A 395 -10.87 -0.56 -28.99
CA MET A 395 -12.03 0.13 -29.58
C MET A 395 -12.32 -0.39 -30.99
N LEU A 396 -11.28 -0.51 -31.84
CA LEU A 396 -11.41 -1.05 -33.20
C LEU A 396 -11.94 -2.48 -33.23
N MET A 397 -11.61 -3.29 -32.22
CA MET A 397 -12.11 -4.67 -32.08
C MET A 397 -13.39 -4.80 -31.26
N ALA A 398 -14.01 -3.69 -30.85
CA ALA A 398 -15.18 -3.65 -29.96
C ALA A 398 -15.01 -4.54 -28.69
N ARG A 399 -13.80 -4.55 -28.12
CA ARG A 399 -13.47 -5.31 -26.90
C ARG A 399 -13.95 -4.53 -25.67
N TRP A 400 -15.26 -4.47 -25.46
CA TRP A 400 -15.90 -3.57 -24.50
C TRP A 400 -15.38 -3.65 -23.06
N ARG A 401 -14.94 -4.82 -22.59
CA ARG A 401 -14.28 -4.95 -21.26
C ARG A 401 -13.02 -4.09 -21.15
N ILE A 402 -12.25 -4.00 -22.23
CA ILE A 402 -10.99 -3.24 -22.29
C ILE A 402 -11.27 -1.78 -22.62
N VAL A 403 -12.27 -1.50 -23.46
CA VAL A 403 -12.76 -0.14 -23.71
C VAL A 403 -13.23 0.51 -22.40
N ALA A 404 -13.90 -0.24 -21.51
CA ALA A 404 -14.29 0.26 -20.19
C ALA A 404 -13.09 0.65 -19.32
N VAL A 405 -11.96 -0.06 -19.42
CA VAL A 405 -10.72 0.31 -18.72
C VAL A 405 -10.14 1.61 -19.28
N ALA A 406 -10.15 1.81 -20.60
CA ALA A 406 -9.71 3.06 -21.21
C ALA A 406 -10.64 4.24 -20.86
N ALA A 407 -11.97 4.03 -20.90
CA ALA A 407 -12.95 5.02 -20.49
C ALA A 407 -12.83 5.37 -19.00
N TRP A 408 -12.47 4.40 -18.16
CA TRP A 408 -12.21 4.62 -16.75
C TRP A 408 -11.01 5.54 -16.52
N VAL A 409 -9.91 5.38 -17.28
CA VAL A 409 -8.76 6.31 -17.21
C VAL A 409 -9.17 7.74 -17.56
N ALA A 410 -9.97 7.92 -18.62
CA ALA A 410 -10.48 9.24 -18.99
C ALA A 410 -11.36 9.84 -17.88
N ALA A 411 -12.25 9.04 -17.30
CA ALA A 411 -13.12 9.47 -16.19
C ALA A 411 -12.33 9.84 -14.93
N LEU A 412 -11.24 9.14 -14.61
CA LEU A 412 -10.33 9.52 -13.52
C LEU A 412 -9.61 10.85 -13.81
N GLY A 413 -9.23 11.10 -15.06
CA GLY A 413 -8.64 12.37 -15.48
C GLY A 413 -9.60 13.55 -15.26
N VAL A 414 -10.88 13.39 -15.62
CA VAL A 414 -11.93 14.38 -15.34
C VAL A 414 -12.17 14.54 -13.84
N LEU A 415 -12.20 13.44 -13.08
CA LEU A 415 -12.40 13.48 -11.62
C LEU A 415 -11.26 14.24 -10.92
N ALA A 416 -10.02 14.05 -11.35
CA ALA A 416 -8.87 14.80 -10.82
C ALA A 416 -8.87 16.26 -11.28
N ASN A 417 -9.57 16.61 -12.36
CA ASN A 417 -9.59 17.96 -12.93
C ASN A 417 -11.04 18.45 -13.11
N PRO A 418 -11.80 18.64 -12.01
CA PRO A 418 -13.21 19.04 -12.07
C PRO A 418 -13.42 20.38 -12.78
N THR A 419 -12.38 21.22 -12.85
CA THR A 419 -12.35 22.49 -13.58
C THR A 419 -12.62 22.33 -15.08
N ILE A 420 -12.35 21.16 -15.68
CA ILE A 420 -12.72 20.84 -17.07
C ILE A 420 -14.24 20.94 -17.27
N LEU A 421 -15.03 20.65 -16.24
CA LEU A 421 -16.49 20.74 -16.24
C LEU A 421 -17.01 22.06 -15.63
N GLY A 422 -16.13 23.03 -15.37
CA GLY A 422 -16.49 24.28 -14.69
C GLY A 422 -16.71 24.16 -13.18
N LEU A 423 -16.33 23.03 -12.56
CA LEU A 423 -16.46 22.81 -11.12
C LEU A 423 -15.18 23.26 -10.37
N PRO A 424 -15.28 23.59 -9.06
CA PRO A 424 -14.12 24.00 -8.27
C PRO A 424 -13.03 22.90 -8.17
N PRO A 425 -11.75 23.27 -8.06
CA PRO A 425 -10.68 22.30 -7.81
C PRO A 425 -10.89 21.56 -6.48
N SER A 426 -10.61 20.26 -6.45
CA SER A 426 -10.74 19.42 -5.26
C SER A 426 -9.37 19.01 -4.73
N TRP A 427 -9.15 19.05 -3.41
CA TRP A 427 -7.95 18.47 -2.79
C TRP A 427 -8.06 16.96 -2.57
N PHE A 428 -9.27 16.38 -2.71
CA PHE A 428 -9.54 14.98 -2.36
C PHE A 428 -9.00 14.00 -3.40
N VAL A 429 -9.22 14.24 -4.69
CA VAL A 429 -8.63 13.46 -5.79
C VAL A 429 -7.81 14.42 -6.65
N THR A 430 -6.50 14.22 -6.64
CA THR A 430 -5.55 15.07 -7.38
C THR A 430 -4.89 14.32 -8.53
N ASN A 431 -4.29 15.06 -9.45
CA ASN A 431 -3.48 14.51 -10.54
C ASN A 431 -2.40 13.57 -9.99
N GLN A 432 -1.69 13.95 -8.92
CA GLN A 432 -0.70 13.08 -8.29
C GLN A 432 -1.30 11.74 -7.87
N THR A 433 -2.46 11.73 -7.20
CA THR A 433 -3.11 10.49 -6.74
C THR A 433 -3.55 9.57 -7.88
N VAL A 434 -3.97 10.15 -9.02
CA VAL A 434 -4.32 9.38 -10.23
C VAL A 434 -3.07 8.85 -10.90
N ILE A 435 -2.07 9.71 -11.15
CA ILE A 435 -0.80 9.35 -11.82
C ILE A 435 -0.17 8.13 -11.17
N ILE A 436 -0.09 8.14 -9.83
CA ILE A 436 0.59 7.07 -9.10
C ILE A 436 -0.22 5.78 -9.02
N ALA A 437 -1.47 5.77 -9.50
CA ALA A 437 -2.33 4.60 -9.64
C ALA A 437 -2.48 4.13 -11.10
N LEU A 438 -2.03 4.92 -12.09
CA LEU A 438 -2.19 4.61 -13.53
C LEU A 438 -1.50 3.32 -13.96
N PHE A 439 -0.49 2.84 -13.22
CA PHE A 439 0.17 1.56 -13.52
C PHE A 439 -0.82 0.39 -13.65
N LEU A 440 -1.95 0.43 -12.92
CA LEU A 440 -2.97 -0.61 -12.96
C LEU A 440 -3.70 -0.64 -14.31
N PRO A 441 -4.44 0.41 -14.74
CA PRO A 441 -5.09 0.40 -16.05
C PRO A 441 -4.09 0.34 -17.21
N VAL A 442 -2.93 1.01 -17.10
CA VAL A 442 -1.86 0.95 -18.10
C VAL A 442 -1.32 -0.47 -18.25
N GLY A 443 -1.10 -1.18 -17.15
CA GLY A 443 -0.66 -2.58 -17.18
C GLY A 443 -1.65 -3.50 -17.92
N ILE A 444 -2.95 -3.29 -17.75
CA ILE A 444 -4.00 -4.04 -18.45
C ILE A 444 -3.99 -3.71 -19.95
N LEU A 445 -3.97 -2.42 -20.31
CA LEU A 445 -4.02 -1.96 -21.70
C LEU A 445 -2.74 -2.33 -22.48
N ALA A 446 -1.57 -2.18 -21.86
CA ALA A 446 -0.29 -2.60 -22.44
C ALA A 446 -0.25 -4.12 -22.63
N ALA A 447 -0.72 -4.90 -21.64
CA ALA A 447 -0.82 -6.35 -21.78
C ALA A 447 -1.78 -6.76 -22.90
N PHE A 448 -2.88 -6.03 -23.08
CA PHE A 448 -3.78 -6.25 -24.22
C PHE A 448 -3.06 -6.01 -25.54
N CYS A 449 -2.38 -4.87 -25.69
CA CYS A 449 -1.62 -4.54 -26.89
C CYS A 449 -0.59 -5.63 -27.24
N ILE A 450 0.21 -6.05 -26.25
CA ILE A 450 1.27 -7.06 -26.45
C ILE A 450 0.65 -8.43 -26.76
N ASP A 451 -0.39 -8.87 -26.05
CA ASP A 451 -1.01 -10.17 -26.29
C ASP A 451 -1.68 -10.23 -27.68
N GLN A 452 -2.35 -9.15 -28.11
CA GLN A 452 -2.91 -9.06 -29.46
C GLN A 452 -1.82 -9.09 -30.54
N ALA A 453 -0.73 -8.33 -30.35
CA ALA A 453 0.41 -8.36 -31.27
C ALA A 453 0.99 -9.78 -31.41
N LEU A 454 1.18 -10.50 -30.29
CA LEU A 454 1.68 -11.88 -30.30
C LEU A 454 0.71 -12.85 -31.01
N ILE A 455 -0.60 -12.65 -30.86
CA ILE A 455 -1.61 -13.43 -31.57
C ILE A 455 -1.57 -13.14 -33.07
N TRP A 456 -1.47 -11.87 -33.45
CA TRP A 456 -1.45 -11.42 -34.84
C TRP A 456 -0.18 -11.83 -35.60
N LEU A 457 0.98 -11.85 -34.93
CA LEU A 457 2.25 -12.30 -35.52
C LEU A 457 2.36 -13.82 -35.65
N ARG A 458 1.65 -14.60 -34.83
CA ARG A 458 1.71 -16.07 -34.81
C ARG A 458 1.51 -16.75 -36.18
N PRO A 459 0.55 -16.36 -37.04
CA PRO A 459 0.39 -16.96 -38.37
C PRO A 459 1.55 -16.64 -39.33
N LEU A 460 2.22 -15.50 -39.17
CA LEU A 460 3.36 -15.09 -40.02
C LEU A 460 4.61 -15.94 -39.78
N VAL A 461 4.69 -16.63 -38.64
CA VAL A 461 5.81 -17.50 -38.28
C VAL A 461 5.59 -18.91 -38.84
N ALA A 462 6.42 -19.29 -39.82
CA ALA A 462 6.41 -20.60 -40.45
C ALA A 462 6.48 -21.74 -39.40
N ARG A 463 5.74 -22.83 -39.64
CA ARG A 463 5.58 -23.91 -38.64
C ARG A 463 6.91 -24.52 -38.20
N SER A 464 7.88 -24.63 -39.13
CA SER A 464 9.23 -25.16 -38.91
C SER A 464 10.05 -24.37 -37.90
N VAL A 465 9.89 -23.04 -37.85
CA VAL A 465 10.69 -22.15 -36.97
C VAL A 465 9.99 -21.81 -35.65
N ARG A 466 8.75 -22.27 -35.43
CA ARG A 466 7.98 -21.97 -34.20
C ARG A 466 8.67 -22.40 -32.90
N PRO A 467 9.36 -23.56 -32.81
CA PRO A 467 10.08 -23.92 -31.59
C PRO A 467 11.19 -22.91 -31.27
N ALA A 468 12.00 -22.54 -32.27
CA ALA A 468 13.04 -21.53 -32.14
C ALA A 468 12.46 -20.16 -31.78
N ALA A 469 11.38 -19.73 -32.45
CA ALA A 469 10.71 -18.46 -32.15
C ALA A 469 10.16 -18.41 -30.71
N LYS A 470 9.65 -19.53 -30.18
CA LYS A 470 9.23 -19.62 -28.78
C LYS A 470 10.40 -19.50 -27.80
N LEU A 471 11.53 -20.15 -28.11
CA LEU A 471 12.73 -20.06 -27.29
C LEU A 471 13.27 -18.62 -27.28
N VAL A 472 13.42 -18.00 -28.45
CA VAL A 472 13.85 -16.61 -28.60
C VAL A 472 12.89 -15.66 -27.89
N GLY A 473 11.57 -15.83 -28.06
CA GLY A 473 10.57 -15.03 -27.37
C GLY A 473 10.61 -15.19 -25.84
N GLY A 474 10.85 -16.41 -25.35
CA GLY A 474 11.05 -16.69 -23.93
C GLY A 474 12.32 -16.05 -23.38
N ALA A 475 13.43 -16.14 -24.12
CA ALA A 475 14.70 -15.51 -23.76
C ALA A 475 14.58 -13.97 -23.76
N ALA A 476 13.90 -13.39 -24.76
CA ALA A 476 13.63 -11.96 -24.81
C ALA A 476 12.75 -11.50 -23.63
N ALA A 477 11.71 -12.26 -23.28
CA ALA A 477 10.87 -11.95 -22.12
C ALA A 477 11.68 -12.04 -20.80
N ALA A 478 12.54 -13.03 -20.65
CA ALA A 478 13.43 -13.15 -19.50
C ALA A 478 14.44 -11.99 -19.44
N ALA A 479 15.04 -11.61 -20.57
CA ALA A 479 15.95 -10.48 -20.66
C ALA A 479 15.28 -9.15 -20.29
N ILE A 480 14.04 -8.91 -20.76
CA ILE A 480 13.24 -7.73 -20.39
C ILE A 480 12.94 -7.73 -18.89
N ALA A 481 12.56 -8.89 -18.32
CA ALA A 481 12.28 -9.02 -16.90
C ALA A 481 13.52 -8.77 -16.03
N LEU A 482 14.68 -9.29 -16.44
CA LEU A 482 15.97 -9.05 -15.78
C LEU A 482 16.41 -7.58 -15.93
N PHE A 483 16.21 -6.97 -17.09
CA PHE A 483 16.47 -5.56 -17.32
C PHE A 483 15.62 -4.69 -16.38
N GLY A 484 14.32 -4.93 -16.31
CA GLY A 484 13.42 -4.23 -15.38
C GLY A 484 13.82 -4.39 -13.91
N THR A 485 14.16 -5.62 -13.51
CA THR A 485 14.69 -5.93 -12.18
C THR A 485 15.92 -5.09 -11.86
N TRP A 486 16.91 -5.12 -12.76
CA TRP A 486 18.14 -4.35 -12.61
C TRP A 486 17.86 -2.84 -12.56
N GLN A 487 17.00 -2.35 -13.45
CA GLN A 487 16.63 -0.94 -13.55
C GLN A 487 16.04 -0.38 -12.26
N LEU A 488 15.17 -1.14 -11.60
CA LEU A 488 14.51 -0.77 -10.35
C LEU A 488 15.38 -1.04 -9.10
N SER A 489 16.27 -2.04 -9.16
CA SER A 489 17.09 -2.47 -8.01
C SER A 489 18.09 -1.44 -7.50
N GLY A 490 18.46 -0.45 -8.33
CA GLY A 490 19.54 0.50 -8.05
C GLY A 490 20.91 -0.16 -7.83
N ILE A 491 21.17 -1.37 -8.34
CA ILE A 491 22.50 -2.01 -8.32
C ILE A 491 23.31 -1.47 -9.50
N PRO A 492 24.34 -0.63 -9.30
CA PRO A 492 25.11 -0.07 -10.41
C PRO A 492 25.87 -1.18 -11.16
N LEU A 493 25.92 -1.06 -12.49
CA LEU A 493 26.81 -1.86 -13.35
C LEU A 493 28.16 -1.14 -13.53
N PRO A 494 29.22 -1.86 -13.96
CA PRO A 494 30.50 -1.24 -14.26
C PRO A 494 30.34 -0.06 -15.24
N PRO A 495 31.01 1.09 -15.01
CA PRO A 495 30.85 2.30 -15.82
C PRO A 495 31.07 2.07 -17.33
N ALA A 496 31.91 1.10 -17.69
CA ALA A 496 32.20 0.70 -19.08
C ALA A 496 30.95 0.35 -19.93
N TRP A 497 29.85 -0.06 -19.30
CA TRP A 497 28.62 -0.42 -20.01
C TRP A 497 27.74 0.78 -20.36
N ASN A 498 27.95 1.95 -19.72
CA ASN A 498 27.10 3.15 -19.86
C ASN A 498 25.58 2.89 -19.70
N LEU A 499 25.21 1.82 -19.00
CA LEU A 499 23.81 1.45 -18.80
C LEU A 499 23.20 2.17 -17.60
N ASN A 500 23.98 2.55 -16.59
CA ASN A 500 23.49 3.16 -15.34
C ASN A 500 22.56 4.37 -15.53
N ARG A 501 22.64 5.08 -16.68
CA ARG A 501 21.72 6.15 -17.07
C ARG A 501 20.24 5.72 -17.16
N PHE A 502 19.97 4.43 -17.33
CA PHE A 502 18.62 3.88 -17.41
C PHE A 502 18.04 3.53 -16.04
N GLN A 503 18.85 3.52 -14.97
CA GLN A 503 18.39 3.17 -13.63
C GLN A 503 17.36 4.18 -13.12
N ILE A 504 16.41 3.66 -12.35
CA ILE A 504 15.40 4.45 -11.69
C ILE A 504 15.48 4.11 -10.21
N PRO A 505 16.19 4.91 -9.38
CA PRO A 505 16.34 4.59 -7.97
C PRO A 505 14.97 4.63 -7.28
N VAL A 506 14.49 3.45 -6.90
CA VAL A 506 13.20 3.29 -6.23
C VAL A 506 13.21 3.93 -4.85
N VAL A 507 14.32 3.80 -4.12
CA VAL A 507 14.54 4.48 -2.84
C VAL A 507 15.12 5.87 -3.07
N ASN A 508 14.37 6.91 -2.69
CA ASN A 508 14.83 8.28 -2.71
C ASN A 508 15.63 8.58 -1.45
N ALA A 509 16.92 8.92 -1.58
CA ALA A 509 17.80 9.20 -0.45
C ALA A 509 17.26 10.30 0.48
N ARG A 510 16.53 11.30 -0.04
CA ARG A 510 15.93 12.36 0.79
C ARG A 510 14.83 11.85 1.73
N THR A 511 14.31 10.65 1.47
CA THR A 511 13.26 10.02 2.27
C THR A 511 13.77 9.09 3.36
N VAL A 512 15.08 8.83 3.37
CA VAL A 512 15.76 8.03 4.39
C VAL A 512 16.04 8.92 5.59
N LEU A 513 15.24 8.76 6.65
CA LEU A 513 15.34 9.58 7.87
C LEU A 513 16.25 8.95 8.93
N ALA A 514 16.50 7.65 8.85
CA ALA A 514 17.33 6.91 9.81
C ALA A 514 18.33 6.01 9.07
N THR A 515 19.49 5.88 9.68
CA THR A 515 20.63 5.09 9.22
C THR A 515 20.96 4.02 10.27
N PRO A 516 21.81 3.02 9.96
CA PRO A 516 22.25 2.04 10.95
C PRO A 516 22.85 2.66 12.22
N ALA A 517 23.53 3.81 12.12
CA ALA A 517 24.11 4.52 13.26
C ALA A 517 23.05 5.07 14.23
N ASP A 518 21.83 5.32 13.76
CA ASP A 518 20.76 5.88 14.59
C ASP A 518 20.05 4.82 15.45
N MET A 519 20.13 3.54 15.06
CA MET A 519 19.36 2.46 15.72
C MET A 519 19.74 2.26 17.19
N PRO A 520 21.04 2.20 17.57
CA PRO A 520 21.41 2.08 18.98
C PRO A 520 21.02 3.30 19.81
N ALA A 521 21.03 4.50 19.23
CA ALA A 521 20.59 5.72 19.91
C ALA A 521 19.08 5.72 20.20
N LEU A 522 18.26 5.23 19.26
CA LEU A 522 16.82 5.05 19.46
C LEU A 522 16.53 4.02 20.56
N GLU A 523 17.28 2.91 20.58
CA GLU A 523 17.17 1.90 21.62
C GLU A 523 17.62 2.42 22.99
N TRP A 524 18.72 3.18 23.03
CA TRP A 524 19.19 3.86 24.24
C TRP A 524 18.10 4.78 24.79
N ALA A 525 17.51 5.64 23.95
CA ALA A 525 16.45 6.55 24.37
C ALA A 525 15.23 5.80 24.94
N ALA A 526 14.85 4.66 24.35
CA ALA A 526 13.75 3.84 24.82
C ALA A 526 14.00 3.19 26.19
N THR A 527 15.25 2.87 26.51
CA THR A 527 15.64 2.08 27.69
C THR A 527 16.22 2.92 28.83
N HIS A 528 16.75 4.12 28.55
CA HIS A 528 17.47 4.96 29.52
C HIS A 528 16.77 6.28 29.85
N THR A 529 15.61 6.58 29.27
CA THR A 529 14.85 7.79 29.61
C THR A 529 13.50 7.45 30.22
N ALA A 530 12.97 8.36 31.05
CA ALA A 530 11.65 8.21 31.65
C ALA A 530 10.53 8.23 30.59
N PRO A 531 9.37 7.58 30.82
CA PRO A 531 8.26 7.58 29.85
C PRO A 531 7.72 8.96 29.49
N ASP A 532 7.82 9.92 30.41
CA ASP A 532 7.41 11.32 30.25
C ASP A 532 8.53 12.21 29.68
N ALA A 533 9.68 11.63 29.30
CA ALA A 533 10.77 12.39 28.68
C ALA A 533 10.32 13.05 27.38
N ARG A 534 10.66 14.33 27.26
CA ARG A 534 10.32 15.22 26.15
C ARG A 534 11.56 15.52 25.33
N PHE A 535 11.52 15.16 24.05
CA PHE A 535 12.63 15.30 23.12
C PHE A 535 12.43 16.45 22.15
N LEU A 536 13.41 17.34 22.08
CA LEU A 536 13.58 18.25 20.96
C LEU A 536 14.25 17.50 19.82
N VAL A 537 13.60 17.50 18.66
CA VAL A 537 14.09 16.86 17.43
C VAL A 537 14.09 17.87 16.29
N ASN A 538 14.96 17.65 15.30
CA ASN A 538 15.01 18.51 14.14
C ASN A 538 13.71 18.47 13.31
N SER A 539 13.35 19.60 12.71
CA SER A 539 12.20 19.70 11.82
C SER A 539 12.49 20.50 10.54
N ALA A 540 11.66 20.29 9.53
CA ALA A 540 11.66 20.99 8.25
C ALA A 540 10.22 21.20 7.74
N ASP A 541 10.06 22.03 6.71
CA ASP A 541 8.80 22.14 5.98
C ASP A 541 8.48 20.88 5.18
N TRP A 542 7.18 20.60 5.09
CA TRP A 542 6.58 19.59 4.26
C TRP A 542 5.38 20.17 3.50
N LEU A 543 4.47 19.29 3.07
CA LEU A 543 3.31 19.62 2.26
C LEU A 543 2.44 20.67 2.97
N ASN A 544 2.09 21.73 2.22
CA ASN A 544 1.21 22.81 2.68
C ASN A 544 1.70 23.47 4.00
N GLY A 545 3.02 23.57 4.20
CA GLY A 545 3.63 24.21 5.38
C GLY A 545 3.56 23.40 6.67
N SER A 546 3.03 22.16 6.63
CA SER A 546 3.05 21.26 7.79
C SER A 546 4.49 20.88 8.12
N PRO A 547 4.87 20.73 9.40
CA PRO A 547 6.22 20.33 9.78
C PRO A 547 6.40 18.81 9.61
N ARG A 548 7.64 18.41 9.37
CA ARG A 548 8.11 17.03 9.43
C ARG A 548 9.45 16.95 10.14
N GLY A 549 9.78 15.80 10.69
CA GLY A 549 11.14 15.53 11.17
C GLY A 549 12.13 15.36 10.01
N THR A 550 13.42 15.56 10.29
CA THR A 550 14.50 15.44 9.30
C THR A 550 15.43 14.27 9.55
N ASP A 551 15.43 13.70 10.75
CA ASP A 551 16.32 12.63 11.16
C ASP A 551 15.60 11.56 12.01
N ALA A 552 16.38 10.62 12.55
CA ALA A 552 15.89 9.48 13.29
C ALA A 552 15.17 9.87 14.59
N GLY A 553 15.44 11.04 15.17
CA GLY A 553 14.77 11.49 16.40
C GLY A 553 13.25 11.54 16.25
N TRP A 554 12.75 11.76 15.03
CA TRP A 554 11.32 11.75 14.76
C TRP A 554 10.63 10.40 15.03
N TRP A 555 11.40 9.30 15.03
CA TRP A 555 10.91 7.95 15.29
C TRP A 555 10.76 7.61 16.78
N LEU A 556 11.18 8.50 17.68
CA LEU A 556 11.08 8.27 19.13
C LEU A 556 9.64 8.07 19.61
N LEU A 557 8.66 8.79 19.06
CA LEU A 557 7.26 8.59 19.44
C LEU A 557 6.74 7.19 19.04
N PRO A 558 6.77 6.78 17.76
CA PRO A 558 6.25 5.48 17.36
C PRO A 558 7.09 4.29 17.84
N LEU A 559 8.38 4.44 18.16
CA LEU A 559 9.24 3.33 18.57
C LEU A 559 9.51 3.31 20.08
N ALA A 560 9.90 4.44 20.65
CA ALA A 560 10.27 4.57 22.06
C ALA A 560 9.13 5.09 22.96
N GLN A 561 7.97 5.48 22.41
CA GLN A 561 6.89 6.13 23.16
C GLN A 561 7.35 7.39 23.90
N ARG A 562 8.27 8.16 23.32
CA ARG A 562 8.70 9.44 23.90
C ARG A 562 8.06 10.60 23.17
N TRP A 563 7.68 11.63 23.93
CA TRP A 563 7.13 12.84 23.34
C TRP A 563 8.20 13.55 22.53
N VAL A 564 7.83 14.06 21.35
CA VAL A 564 8.73 14.79 20.45
C VAL A 564 8.11 16.13 20.06
N THR A 565 8.95 17.16 19.91
CA THR A 565 8.52 18.50 19.47
C THR A 565 7.87 18.53 18.10
N THR A 566 8.24 17.57 17.25
CA THR A 566 7.72 17.40 15.90
C THR A 566 6.89 16.11 15.86
N PRO A 567 5.59 16.14 16.15
CA PRO A 567 4.78 14.93 16.13
C PRO A 567 4.60 14.40 14.68
N PRO A 568 4.11 13.16 14.52
CA PRO A 568 3.57 12.69 13.25
C PRO A 568 2.55 13.68 12.67
N ALA A 569 2.49 13.85 11.35
CA ALA A 569 1.59 14.79 10.67
C ALA A 569 0.09 14.53 10.96
N MET A 570 -0.25 13.42 11.60
CA MET A 570 -1.57 13.15 12.15
C MET A 570 -2.04 14.18 13.19
N TYR A 571 -1.16 15.05 13.70
CA TYR A 571 -1.54 16.19 14.55
C TYR A 571 -2.58 17.11 13.88
N ILE A 572 -2.68 17.12 12.54
CA ILE A 572 -3.66 17.92 11.79
C ILE A 572 -5.12 17.51 12.06
N TYR A 573 -5.35 16.31 12.61
CA TYR A 573 -6.68 15.85 13.03
C TYR A 573 -7.07 16.36 14.43
N GLY A 574 -6.14 16.98 15.16
CA GLY A 574 -6.42 17.56 16.47
C GLY A 574 -7.17 18.88 16.40
N GLY A 575 -7.50 19.43 17.57
CA GLY A 575 -8.16 20.73 17.67
C GLY A 575 -7.34 21.87 17.04
N PRO A 576 -7.97 22.94 16.53
CA PRO A 576 -7.27 24.04 15.86
C PRO A 576 -6.14 24.66 16.68
N ALA A 577 -6.33 24.83 17.99
CA ALA A 577 -5.31 25.37 18.89
C ALA A 577 -4.09 24.46 19.02
N TYR A 578 -4.29 23.14 19.13
CA TYR A 578 -3.21 22.17 19.15
C TYR A 578 -2.43 22.17 17.83
N LYS A 579 -3.16 22.16 16.70
CA LYS A 579 -2.56 22.25 15.37
C LYS A 579 -1.67 23.49 15.22
N GLN A 580 -2.19 24.66 15.57
CA GLN A 580 -1.46 25.93 15.51
C GLN A 580 -0.25 25.94 16.44
N ALA A 581 -0.37 25.40 17.66
CA ALA A 581 0.74 25.31 18.60
C ALA A 581 1.89 24.45 18.06
N VAL A 582 1.59 23.30 17.45
CA VAL A 582 2.58 22.42 16.80
C VAL A 582 3.27 23.13 15.64
N GLU A 583 2.50 23.81 14.78
CA GLU A 583 3.04 24.54 13.62
C GLU A 583 3.93 25.72 14.05
N ALA A 584 3.48 26.52 15.01
CA ALA A 584 4.24 27.65 15.55
C ALA A 584 5.54 27.20 16.25
N LEU A 585 5.48 26.13 17.04
CA LEU A 585 6.67 25.55 17.66
C LEU A 585 7.69 25.11 16.62
N ASN A 586 7.25 24.42 15.57
CA ASN A 586 8.15 23.93 14.53
C ASN A 586 8.69 25.04 13.62
N GLN A 587 7.94 26.12 13.41
CA GLN A 587 8.46 27.33 12.77
C GLN A 587 9.64 27.91 13.57
N ARG A 588 9.53 27.99 14.91
CA ARG A 588 10.63 28.46 15.78
C ARG A 588 11.85 27.55 15.69
N ILE A 589 11.66 26.22 15.72
CA ILE A 589 12.77 25.24 15.61
C ILE A 589 13.54 25.42 14.30
N ARG A 590 12.82 25.60 13.18
CA ARG A 590 13.44 25.77 11.85
C ARG A 590 14.19 27.08 11.68
N ALA A 591 13.79 28.11 12.43
CA ALA A 591 14.40 29.42 12.40
C ALA A 591 15.69 29.51 13.23
N LEU A 592 16.00 28.51 14.06
CA LEU A 592 17.23 28.48 14.87
C LEU A 592 18.47 28.40 13.97
N ARG A 593 19.42 29.31 14.19
CA ARG A 593 20.75 29.31 13.58
C ARG A 593 21.80 28.92 14.62
N PRO A 594 23.02 28.52 14.21
CA PRO A 594 24.09 28.11 15.13
C PRO A 594 24.48 29.13 16.23
N THR A 595 24.10 30.39 16.07
CA THR A 595 24.37 31.48 17.03
C THR A 595 23.24 31.73 18.03
N ASP A 596 22.06 31.11 17.86
CA ASP A 596 20.83 31.49 18.56
C ASP A 596 20.65 30.73 19.91
N GLN A 597 21.70 30.69 20.75
CA GLN A 597 21.70 29.93 22.02
C GLN A 597 20.55 30.34 22.96
N ALA A 598 20.34 31.65 23.18
CA ALA A 598 19.30 32.14 24.07
C ALA A 598 17.88 31.73 23.62
N ALA A 599 17.63 31.72 22.31
CA ALA A 599 16.35 31.30 21.75
C ALA A 599 16.11 29.79 21.94
N LEU A 600 17.16 28.98 21.80
CA LEU A 600 17.11 27.54 22.06
C LEU A 600 16.82 27.27 23.56
N GLU A 601 17.52 27.95 24.47
CA GLU A 601 17.29 27.79 25.91
C GLU A 601 15.86 28.21 26.33
N GLN A 602 15.35 29.29 25.76
CA GLN A 602 13.97 29.71 25.98
C GLN A 602 12.99 28.64 25.50
N LEU A 603 13.20 28.08 24.31
CA LEU A 603 12.36 26.99 23.79
C LEU A 603 12.41 25.77 24.70
N VAL A 604 13.60 25.40 25.19
CA VAL A 604 13.79 24.27 26.12
C VAL A 604 13.00 24.46 27.40
N ARG A 605 13.05 25.65 28.00
CA ARG A 605 12.29 25.98 29.22
C ARG A 605 10.78 25.97 28.98
N GLU A 606 10.30 26.66 27.94
CA GLU A 606 8.88 26.78 27.63
C GLU A 606 8.21 25.44 27.30
N GLN A 607 8.92 24.57 26.56
CA GLN A 607 8.40 23.28 26.13
C GLN A 607 8.76 22.13 27.09
N GLN A 608 9.43 22.45 28.21
CA GLN A 608 9.90 21.49 29.21
C GLN A 608 10.72 20.36 28.59
N ILE A 609 11.64 20.72 27.69
CA ILE A 609 12.48 19.74 26.99
C ILE A 609 13.46 19.13 27.99
N THR A 610 13.50 17.80 28.01
CA THR A 610 14.42 17.01 28.85
C THR A 610 15.64 16.53 28.08
N HIS A 611 15.48 16.31 26.77
CA HIS A 611 16.52 15.76 25.90
C HIS A 611 16.49 16.41 24.52
N VAL A 612 17.64 16.47 23.86
CA VAL A 612 17.78 16.84 22.44
C VAL A 612 18.38 15.66 21.69
N PHE A 613 17.71 15.20 20.63
CA PHE A 613 18.19 14.09 19.80
C PHE A 613 18.70 14.65 18.47
N LEU A 614 19.98 14.45 18.17
CA LEU A 614 20.59 14.77 16.89
C LEU A 614 20.94 13.48 16.14
N GLY A 615 20.11 13.14 15.15
CA GLY A 615 20.32 11.96 14.31
C GLY A 615 21.33 12.21 13.18
N LYS A 616 21.75 11.13 12.52
CA LYS A 616 22.80 11.14 11.49
C LYS A 616 22.48 12.05 10.30
N GLN A 617 21.22 12.10 9.88
CA GLN A 617 20.76 12.97 8.79
C GLN A 617 20.73 14.46 9.20
N GLY A 618 20.66 14.73 10.50
CA GLY A 618 20.65 16.06 11.09
C GLY A 618 19.49 16.95 10.65
N GLY A 619 19.64 18.25 10.88
CA GLY A 619 18.66 19.28 10.53
C GLY A 619 19.14 20.68 10.90
N PRO A 620 18.22 21.63 11.16
CA PRO A 620 18.56 23.00 11.54
C PRO A 620 19.34 23.11 12.86
N ILE A 621 19.00 22.29 13.87
CA ILE A 621 19.75 22.19 15.11
C ILE A 621 21.02 21.40 14.83
N LYS A 622 22.15 22.07 14.99
CA LYS A 622 23.48 21.50 14.79
C LYS A 622 24.18 21.26 16.12
N PRO A 623 25.13 20.30 16.20
CA PRO A 623 25.84 20.02 17.44
C PRO A 623 26.55 21.23 18.05
N GLU A 624 27.00 22.20 17.23
CA GLU A 624 27.67 23.43 17.67
C GLU A 624 26.77 24.34 18.53
N LEU A 625 25.44 24.18 18.47
CA LEU A 625 24.52 24.89 19.36
C LEU A 625 24.50 24.34 20.79
N LEU A 626 24.87 23.07 20.93
CA LEU A 626 24.72 22.30 22.17
C LEU A 626 26.08 22.11 22.84
N PHE A 627 27.11 21.79 22.07
CA PHE A 627 28.47 21.67 22.56
C PHE A 627 28.97 23.04 23.04
N GLY A 628 29.46 23.08 24.29
CA GLY A 628 29.92 24.32 24.94
C GLY A 628 28.83 25.10 25.67
N ASN A 629 27.54 24.76 25.49
CA ASN A 629 26.47 25.32 26.32
C ASN A 629 26.30 24.47 27.60
N PRO A 630 26.46 25.05 28.81
CA PRO A 630 26.44 24.31 30.07
C PRO A 630 25.08 23.68 30.40
N LEU A 631 23.99 24.09 29.74
CA LEU A 631 22.66 23.51 29.90
C LEU A 631 22.55 22.09 29.33
N PHE A 632 23.37 21.73 28.35
CA PHE A 632 23.27 20.45 27.64
C PHE A 632 24.44 19.52 27.98
N ILE A 633 24.14 18.29 28.41
CA ILE A 633 25.14 17.26 28.68
C ILE A 633 24.98 16.15 27.64
N PRO A 634 26.02 15.81 26.86
CA PRO A 634 25.97 14.63 26.00
C PRO A 634 25.89 13.37 26.88
N VAL A 635 24.81 12.60 26.72
CA VAL A 635 24.54 11.34 27.44
C VAL A 635 24.64 10.11 26.55
N TYR A 636 24.63 10.33 25.24
CA TYR A 636 24.97 9.35 24.21
C TYR A 636 25.72 10.08 23.10
N ASP A 637 26.85 9.53 22.65
CA ASP A 637 27.59 10.06 21.50
C ASP A 637 28.33 8.92 20.80
N ALA A 638 27.85 8.52 19.63
CA ALA A 638 28.45 7.45 18.83
C ALA A 638 28.11 7.60 17.34
N ASP A 639 29.08 7.34 16.46
CA ASP A 639 28.91 7.31 15.00
C ASP A 639 28.28 8.57 14.38
N GLY A 640 28.44 9.73 15.03
CA GLY A 640 27.85 11.00 14.62
C GLY A 640 26.35 11.12 14.91
N VAL A 641 25.86 10.37 15.90
CA VAL A 641 24.55 10.51 16.51
C VAL A 641 24.75 10.86 17.98
N THR A 642 24.10 11.92 18.45
CA THR A 642 24.31 12.44 19.81
C THR A 642 22.96 12.73 20.47
N ILE A 643 22.82 12.32 21.73
CA ILE A 643 21.69 12.68 22.59
C ILE A 643 22.21 13.51 23.74
N PHE A 644 21.61 14.68 23.93
CA PHE A 644 21.91 15.56 25.04
C PHE A 644 20.79 15.50 26.07
N ALA A 645 21.12 15.37 27.34
CA ALA A 645 20.22 15.65 28.45
C ALA A 645 20.28 17.14 28.80
N VAL A 646 19.14 17.72 29.13
CA VAL A 646 19.03 19.09 29.65
C VAL A 646 19.26 19.03 31.16
N ARG A 647 20.22 19.81 31.67
CA ARG A 647 20.45 19.92 33.11
C ARG A 647 19.17 20.47 33.76
N PRO A 648 18.71 19.87 34.87
CA PRO A 648 17.83 20.60 35.77
C PRO A 648 18.58 21.88 36.15
N ASN A 649 17.99 23.06 35.91
CA ASN A 649 18.61 24.32 36.38
C ASN A 649 19.02 24.13 37.85
N PRO A 650 20.25 24.51 38.25
CA PRO A 650 20.52 24.74 39.67
C PRO A 650 19.61 25.82 40.23
#